data_AF-A0AAW2DZZ3-F1
#
_entry.id   AF-A0AAW2DZZ3-F1
#
_cell.length_a   1.000
_cell.length_b   1.000
_cell.length_c   1.000
_cell.angle_alpha   90.00
_cell.angle_beta   90.00
_cell.angle_gamma   90.00
#
_symmetry.space_group_name_H-M   'P 1'
#
loop_
_entity.id
_entity.type
_entity.pdbx_description
1 polymer ?
#
loop_
_entity_poly.entity_id
_entity_poly.type
_entity_poly.pdbx_seq_one_letter_code
_entity_poly.pdbx_strand_id
1 'polypeptide(L)'
;MAAQHLDRKGLRWRVGNGESIKVWGDKWLPTFSTYKVVSPRLFLQSDTRVSELIDAATASWKTSIVDALFLPHEAETIKSISLSSWLPADKLVWFETSNGLFSVSSTYNLAAKVWHLSIPHKVRHFGWRACHDTLPTKVNLRQQQIVQDNICDSCKMESGSVGHILWSCPNAQEAWSYSKMARISNLEVFRTFHDLLWTLLMVDEVGDDQVAKVVTIAWALWHNCNEVRHGGEKKNGKSLVQCALNYIVEYNTAIDDVSESIPVVEQDAATSTFELKAAGISVVIRDDKGRVEAALCKKIMAPIGVVEAEAKAFEAELLFAKDINIQDIIFKGDSSLVYNALYEKSLPPLSVEAAISGMQEMAKEFRRIEFSHRWKLTNETHAERDLGEKLQRGGEGMYIRRSIVLWNLASSLTKLIRLHTHRFSSADILSKVESMGGNSDMHLTRVLFCGPHFPASHNYTREYLQKYPFVQVDDVPLDDVPNVIEKYHMCVVKNMKLDSNVLSRATQLKLVMQYGVGVEGIDINAATKYGIKVARIPGDVTGNAASCAEMAIYLMMGLLRKQNEMQIVVKQRKLGEPVGETLLGKTVFILGFGNIGIDLAKRLRAFGVKIIATKRSWGSYSQDSCQSNVHGDLVDEKGGHEDIHKFASNADIIVCCLSLNRQTAGIVNETLISSMRKGTLLVNIARGGLLDYEAVLNHLKSGHLGGLGIDVAWTEPFDPDDPILKFKNVIITPHVAGVTEHSYRSMAKVVGDVSLQLHAGASLTGIEFVN
;
A
#
# COMPACT_ATOMS: atom_id res chain seq x y z
N MET A 1 -8.66 15.09 20.33
CA MET A 1 -7.71 15.10 21.48
C MET A 1 -6.24 15.08 21.08
N ALA A 2 -5.80 14.40 20.01
CA ALA A 2 -4.38 14.32 19.65
C ALA A 2 -3.64 15.66 19.38
N ALA A 3 -4.36 16.76 19.10
CA ALA A 3 -3.75 18.07 18.86
C ALA A 3 -3.21 18.78 20.13
N GLN A 4 -3.80 18.54 21.32
CA GLN A 4 -3.47 19.29 22.55
C GLN A 4 -2.10 18.96 23.16
N HIS A 5 -1.36 17.97 22.64
CA HIS A 5 -0.01 17.64 23.11
C HIS A 5 1.13 18.24 22.26
N LEU A 6 0.82 18.85 21.10
CA LEU A 6 1.83 19.50 20.26
C LEU A 6 2.14 20.95 20.72
N ASP A 7 1.18 21.67 21.29
CA ASP A 7 1.32 23.10 21.62
C ASP A 7 2.44 23.44 22.63
N ARG A 8 2.75 22.56 23.59
CA ARG A 8 3.66 22.90 24.70
C ARG A 8 5.15 22.79 24.38
N LYS A 9 5.56 22.16 23.26
CA LYS A 9 6.99 21.96 22.97
C LYS A 9 7.69 23.22 22.43
N GLY A 10 7.02 24.00 21.58
CA GLY A 10 7.57 25.20 20.90
C GLY A 10 7.37 26.55 21.61
N LEU A 11 6.86 26.55 22.85
CA LEU A 11 6.64 27.76 23.65
C LEU A 11 7.82 28.04 24.59
N ARG A 12 8.15 29.33 24.76
CA ARG A 12 8.99 29.85 25.85
C ARG A 12 8.36 31.09 26.47
N TRP A 13 8.73 31.43 27.70
CA TRP A 13 8.40 32.72 28.28
C TRP A 13 9.30 33.82 27.70
N ARG A 14 8.70 34.98 27.46
CA ARG A 14 9.38 36.26 27.32
C ARG A 14 9.25 36.98 28.67
N VAL A 15 10.40 37.31 29.26
CA VAL A 15 10.47 38.03 30.53
C VAL A 15 9.80 39.40 30.38
N GLY A 16 8.95 39.72 31.34
CA GLY A 16 8.42 41.05 31.59
C GLY A 16 8.84 41.47 33.01
N ASN A 17 8.03 41.15 34.02
CA ASN A 17 8.34 41.34 35.43
C ASN A 17 9.06 40.13 36.08
N GLY A 18 9.06 38.96 35.41
CA GLY A 18 9.72 37.75 35.89
C GLY A 18 8.99 37.01 37.01
N GLU A 19 7.82 37.47 37.44
CA GLU A 19 7.06 36.90 38.56
C GLU A 19 6.43 35.55 38.21
N SER A 20 6.14 35.26 36.94
CA SER A 20 5.52 33.99 36.53
C SER A 20 6.54 32.90 36.21
N ILE A 21 7.82 33.27 36.05
CA ILE A 21 8.88 32.42 35.49
C ILE A 21 9.79 31.88 36.59
N LYS A 22 9.92 30.55 36.71
CA LYS A 22 10.90 29.89 37.58
C LYS A 22 12.26 29.79 36.89
N VAL A 23 13.31 30.33 37.51
CA VAL A 23 14.67 30.46 36.95
C VAL A 23 15.17 29.14 36.33
N TRP A 24 15.15 28.03 37.08
CA TRP A 24 15.56 26.71 36.61
C TRP A 24 14.40 25.78 36.20
N GLY A 25 13.16 26.23 36.32
CA GLY A 25 11.97 25.42 36.03
C GLY A 25 11.53 25.57 34.58
N ASP A 26 11.49 26.81 34.10
CA ASP A 26 10.80 27.20 32.88
C ASP A 26 11.76 27.48 31.70
N LYS A 27 11.21 27.49 30.48
CA LYS A 27 11.92 27.97 29.29
C LYS A 27 11.76 29.49 29.21
N TRP A 28 12.83 30.27 29.33
CA TRP A 28 12.79 31.73 29.27
C TRP A 28 14.04 32.40 28.68
N LEU A 29 15.22 31.80 28.81
CA LEU A 29 16.44 32.32 28.18
C LEU A 29 16.29 32.34 26.64
N PRO A 30 16.82 33.36 25.93
CA PRO A 30 16.91 33.37 24.47
C PRO A 30 18.07 32.52 23.94
N THR A 31 18.40 31.39 24.59
CA THR A 31 19.46 30.46 24.17
C THR A 31 18.90 29.31 23.34
N PHE A 32 19.44 29.10 22.14
CA PHE A 32 18.89 28.13 21.18
C PHE A 32 18.99 26.66 21.59
N SER A 33 19.87 26.31 22.54
CA SER A 33 20.13 24.92 22.93
C SER A 33 19.02 24.28 23.77
N THR A 34 18.39 25.04 24.68
CA THR A 34 17.30 24.51 25.54
C THR A 34 16.26 25.55 25.97
N TYR A 35 16.54 26.85 25.79
CA TYR A 35 15.82 27.99 26.38
C TYR A 35 15.72 27.97 27.93
N LYS A 36 16.43 27.07 28.62
CA LYS A 36 16.44 26.95 30.09
C LYS A 36 17.82 27.28 30.64
N VAL A 37 17.85 27.73 31.90
CA VAL A 37 19.09 27.79 32.69
C VAL A 37 19.68 26.39 32.86
N VAL A 38 20.95 26.22 32.52
CA VAL A 38 21.74 25.00 32.77
C VAL A 38 22.71 25.13 33.94
N SER A 39 22.99 26.35 34.42
CA SER A 39 23.86 26.62 35.55
C SER A 39 23.50 25.79 36.80
N PRO A 40 24.49 25.27 37.55
CA PRO A 40 24.24 24.48 38.75
C PRO A 40 23.41 25.27 39.77
N ARG A 41 22.48 24.59 40.45
CA ARG A 41 21.67 25.20 41.52
C ARG A 41 22.51 25.35 42.79
N LEU A 42 23.36 26.37 42.82
CA LEU A 42 24.16 26.73 43.97
C LEU A 42 23.26 27.45 44.99
N PHE A 43 22.96 26.75 46.08
CA PHE A 43 22.34 27.26 47.32
C PHE A 43 20.91 27.86 47.26
N LEU A 44 20.27 27.98 46.09
CA LEU A 44 18.93 28.56 45.95
C LEU A 44 17.77 27.55 45.91
N GLN A 45 16.59 27.98 46.37
CA GLN A 45 15.39 27.15 46.44
C GLN A 45 14.81 26.86 45.05
N SER A 46 14.15 25.71 44.90
CA SER A 46 13.75 25.13 43.61
C SER A 46 12.71 25.94 42.81
N ASP A 47 12.13 26.96 43.43
CA ASP A 47 11.04 27.80 42.96
C ASP A 47 11.41 29.27 42.74
N THR A 48 12.68 29.65 43.00
CA THR A 48 13.27 30.97 42.72
C THR A 48 12.80 31.54 41.38
N ARG A 49 12.32 32.79 41.39
CA ARG A 49 11.69 33.45 40.23
C ARG A 49 12.61 34.46 39.56
N VAL A 50 12.39 34.69 38.27
CA VAL A 50 13.21 35.63 37.48
C VAL A 50 13.11 37.06 38.02
N SER A 51 11.98 37.43 38.62
CA SER A 51 11.78 38.70 39.33
C SER A 51 12.84 38.97 40.41
N GLU A 52 13.40 37.95 41.05
CA GLU A 52 14.43 38.12 42.10
C GLU A 52 15.77 38.59 41.53
N LEU A 53 16.05 38.27 40.26
CA LEU A 53 17.23 38.70 39.50
C LEU A 53 17.09 40.11 38.93
N ILE A 54 15.88 40.68 38.95
CA ILE A 54 15.55 42.02 38.46
C ILE A 54 15.53 43.01 39.63
N ASP A 55 16.12 44.18 39.42
CA ASP A 55 15.88 45.35 40.26
C ASP A 55 14.64 46.08 39.73
N ALA A 56 13.55 46.00 40.50
CA ALA A 56 12.25 46.54 40.10
C ALA A 56 12.19 48.08 40.12
N ALA A 57 13.11 48.77 40.82
CA ALA A 57 13.14 50.22 40.88
C ALA A 57 13.86 50.84 39.68
N THR A 58 14.87 50.15 39.15
CA THR A 58 15.66 50.58 37.99
C THR A 58 15.31 49.86 36.69
N ALA A 59 14.44 48.85 36.75
CA ALA A 59 14.12 47.93 35.65
C ALA A 59 15.36 47.34 34.98
N SER A 60 16.37 46.97 35.79
CA SER A 60 17.65 46.45 35.34
C SER A 60 18.00 45.11 35.98
N TRP A 61 18.86 44.32 35.35
CA TRP A 61 19.35 43.08 35.94
C TRP A 61 20.32 43.37 37.09
N LYS A 62 20.19 42.64 38.20
CA LYS A 62 21.15 42.67 39.32
C LYS A 62 22.42 41.95 38.89
N THR A 63 23.27 42.64 38.13
CA THR A 63 24.43 42.06 37.42
C THR A 63 25.34 41.24 38.33
N SER A 64 25.67 41.73 39.53
CA SER A 64 26.49 41.00 40.52
C SER A 64 25.88 39.68 40.99
N ILE A 65 24.55 39.58 41.07
CA ILE A 65 23.84 38.34 41.42
C ILE A 65 23.81 37.41 40.21
N VAL A 66 23.54 37.95 39.02
CA VAL A 66 23.52 37.18 37.76
C VAL A 66 24.90 36.58 37.47
N ASP A 67 25.98 37.35 37.60
CA ASP A 67 27.36 36.91 37.36
C ASP A 67 27.87 35.93 38.42
N ALA A 68 27.27 35.89 39.62
CA ALA A 68 27.61 34.92 40.68
C ALA A 68 26.81 33.60 40.59
N LEU A 69 25.58 33.64 40.07
CA LEU A 69 24.68 32.48 40.03
C LEU A 69 24.72 31.69 38.72
N PHE A 70 25.09 32.34 37.61
CA PHE A 70 25.05 31.73 36.28
C PHE A 70 26.45 31.61 35.67
N LEU A 71 26.64 30.56 34.86
CA LEU A 71 27.82 30.40 34.00
C LEU A 71 27.99 31.64 33.12
N PRO A 72 29.23 32.08 32.81
CA PRO A 72 29.46 33.39 32.17
C PRO A 72 28.62 33.66 30.92
N HIS A 73 28.47 32.66 30.04
CA HIS A 73 27.64 32.78 28.83
C HIS A 73 26.13 32.91 29.11
N GLU A 74 25.62 32.27 30.16
CA GLU A 74 24.22 32.45 30.59
C GLU A 74 24.03 33.81 31.27
N ALA A 75 24.99 34.25 32.07
CA ALA A 75 24.97 35.55 32.73
C ALA A 75 24.98 36.71 31.70
N GLU A 76 25.85 36.64 30.69
CA GLU A 76 25.85 37.55 29.53
C GLU A 76 24.52 37.52 28.77
N THR A 77 23.98 36.32 28.51
CA THR A 77 22.72 36.18 27.79
C THR A 77 21.54 36.76 28.58
N ILE A 78 21.47 36.55 29.90
CA ILE A 78 20.47 37.16 30.79
C ILE A 78 20.59 38.69 30.72
N LYS A 79 21.80 39.23 30.90
CA LYS A 79 22.07 40.68 30.85
C LYS A 79 21.71 41.31 29.49
N SER A 80 21.76 40.55 28.40
CA SER A 80 21.37 41.02 27.07
C SER A 80 19.85 41.12 26.84
N ILE A 81 19.02 40.50 27.71
CA ILE A 81 17.56 40.62 27.64
C ILE A 81 17.17 42.03 28.06
N SER A 82 16.76 42.87 27.10
CA SER A 82 16.27 44.22 27.39
C SER A 82 14.98 44.18 28.19
N LEU A 83 15.02 44.68 29.43
CA LEU A 83 13.84 44.87 30.27
C LEU A 83 13.14 46.18 29.90
N SER A 84 11.81 46.20 30.00
CA SER A 84 11.03 47.43 29.85
C SER A 84 10.98 48.16 31.18
N SER A 85 11.11 49.50 31.16
CA SER A 85 10.90 50.36 32.33
C SER A 85 9.51 50.23 32.95
N TRP A 86 8.54 49.64 32.25
CA TRP A 86 7.19 49.38 32.71
C TRP A 86 6.97 47.94 33.25
N LEU A 87 7.98 47.07 33.19
CA LEU A 87 7.96 45.66 33.65
C LEU A 87 6.59 44.97 33.47
N PRO A 88 6.12 44.80 32.21
CA PRO A 88 4.80 44.21 31.94
C PRO A 88 4.72 42.75 32.41
N ALA A 89 3.52 42.17 32.48
CA ALA A 89 3.38 40.75 32.82
C ALA A 89 4.12 39.82 31.84
N ASP A 90 4.71 38.74 32.36
CA ASP A 90 5.38 37.70 31.57
C ASP A 90 4.45 37.08 30.52
N LYS A 91 4.98 36.76 29.34
CA LYS A 91 4.16 36.23 28.22
C LYS A 91 4.77 34.98 27.60
N LEU A 92 3.95 33.94 27.39
CA LEU A 92 4.31 32.80 26.54
C LEU A 92 4.33 33.24 25.07
N VAL A 93 5.43 32.93 24.38
CA VAL A 93 5.69 33.24 22.97
C VAL A 93 6.19 31.99 22.24
N TRP A 94 5.88 31.90 20.95
CA TRP A 94 6.41 30.84 20.08
C TRP A 94 7.86 31.15 19.68
N PHE A 95 8.82 30.28 20.01
CA PHE A 95 10.24 30.62 19.85
C PHE A 95 10.77 30.52 18.42
N GLU A 96 10.12 29.74 17.54
CA GLU A 96 10.57 29.52 16.15
C GLU A 96 10.24 30.67 15.20
N THR A 97 9.67 31.77 15.73
CA THR A 97 9.24 32.96 14.97
C THR A 97 9.74 34.21 15.67
N SER A 98 10.37 35.12 14.92
CA SER A 98 10.93 36.38 15.46
C SER A 98 9.88 37.29 16.12
N ASN A 99 8.62 37.22 15.69
CA ASN A 99 7.49 37.97 16.26
C ASN A 99 6.82 37.28 17.47
N GLY A 100 7.23 36.06 17.82
CA GLY A 100 6.65 35.28 18.91
C GLY A 100 5.25 34.69 18.66
N LEU A 101 4.73 34.75 17.43
CA LEU A 101 3.40 34.26 17.06
C LEU A 101 3.49 32.86 16.43
N PHE A 102 2.69 31.93 16.92
CA PHE A 102 2.59 30.59 16.33
C PHE A 102 2.22 30.67 14.84
N SER A 103 2.95 29.93 14.00
CA SER A 103 2.60 29.72 12.60
C SER A 103 2.72 28.25 12.21
N VAL A 104 1.84 27.82 11.30
CA VAL A 104 1.95 26.47 10.71
C VAL A 104 3.19 26.36 9.81
N SER A 105 3.79 27.47 9.36
CA SER A 105 5.06 27.45 8.63
C SER A 105 6.26 27.13 9.54
N SER A 106 6.35 27.73 10.73
CA SER A 106 7.53 27.62 11.59
C SER A 106 7.80 26.20 12.09
N THR A 107 6.73 25.49 12.48
CA THR A 107 6.81 24.06 12.88
C THR A 107 7.28 23.14 11.75
N TYR A 108 7.17 23.58 10.50
CA TYR A 108 7.57 22.84 9.32
C TYR A 108 8.95 23.26 8.81
N ASN A 109 9.60 24.32 9.30
CA ASN A 109 10.87 24.79 8.75
C ASN A 109 12.04 23.83 8.99
N LEU A 110 12.18 23.25 10.19
CA LEU A 110 13.20 22.22 10.44
C LEU A 110 12.91 20.94 9.63
N ALA A 111 11.64 20.53 9.59
CA ALA A 111 11.22 19.39 8.79
C ALA A 111 11.55 19.62 7.31
N ALA A 112 11.18 20.78 6.76
CA ALA A 112 11.49 21.20 5.40
C ALA A 112 13.00 21.14 5.13
N LYS A 113 13.86 21.78 5.95
CA LYS A 113 15.31 21.70 5.73
C LYS A 113 15.82 20.24 5.74
N VAL A 114 15.40 19.40 6.70
CA VAL A 114 15.76 17.96 6.71
C VAL A 114 15.25 17.23 5.46
N TRP A 115 14.12 17.62 4.88
CA TRP A 115 13.62 17.06 3.61
C TRP A 115 14.42 17.53 2.38
N HIS A 116 15.10 18.68 2.43
CA HIS A 116 15.91 19.22 1.32
C HIS A 116 17.37 18.76 1.33
N LEU A 117 17.87 18.17 2.42
CA LEU A 117 19.23 17.61 2.47
C LEU A 117 19.44 16.55 1.38
N SER A 118 20.58 16.64 0.67
CA SER A 118 21.06 15.65 -0.31
C SER A 118 21.51 14.35 0.37
N ILE A 119 20.56 13.65 0.97
CA ILE A 119 20.75 12.34 1.60
C ILE A 119 19.55 11.41 1.31
N PRO A 120 19.75 10.08 1.36
CA PRO A 120 18.71 9.10 1.08
C PRO A 120 17.42 9.33 1.88
N HIS A 121 16.27 9.15 1.23
CA HIS A 121 14.96 9.42 1.83
C HIS A 121 14.73 8.68 3.17
N LYS A 122 15.25 7.44 3.32
CA LYS A 122 15.20 6.68 4.59
C LYS A 122 15.94 7.38 5.74
N VAL A 123 17.02 8.10 5.42
CA VAL A 123 17.84 8.87 6.37
C VAL A 123 17.14 10.19 6.74
N ARG A 124 16.47 10.85 5.78
CA ARG A 124 15.60 12.02 6.07
C ARG A 124 14.44 11.66 7.02
N HIS A 125 13.76 10.53 6.77
CA HIS A 125 12.75 9.96 7.69
C HIS A 125 13.30 9.66 9.08
N PHE A 126 14.52 9.11 9.17
CA PHE A 126 15.20 8.92 10.44
C PHE A 126 15.46 10.24 11.16
N GLY A 127 16.03 11.24 10.47
CA GLY A 127 16.36 12.54 11.06
C GLY A 127 15.12 13.22 11.67
N TRP A 128 14.01 13.23 10.94
CA TRP A 128 12.73 13.72 11.44
C TRP A 128 12.26 12.95 12.69
N ARG A 129 12.27 11.61 12.68
CA ARG A 129 11.88 10.79 13.84
C ARG A 129 12.77 10.99 15.06
N ALA A 130 14.07 11.22 14.84
CA ALA A 130 15.06 11.51 15.87
C ALA A 130 14.79 12.86 16.53
N CYS A 131 14.47 13.91 15.75
CA CYS A 131 14.05 15.21 16.30
C CYS A 131 12.80 15.10 17.19
N HIS A 132 11.85 14.22 16.86
CA HIS A 132 10.63 14.05 17.65
C HIS A 132 10.74 13.04 18.81
N ASP A 133 11.92 12.45 19.04
CA ASP A 133 12.18 11.39 20.04
C ASP A 133 11.29 10.13 19.85
N THR A 134 10.97 9.82 18.59
CA THR A 134 10.06 8.71 18.19
C THR A 134 10.77 7.47 17.65
N LEU A 135 12.09 7.39 17.81
CA LEU A 135 12.85 6.22 17.41
C LEU A 135 12.56 5.01 18.30
N PRO A 136 12.58 3.76 17.78
CA PRO A 136 12.45 2.54 18.55
C PRO A 136 13.76 2.24 19.32
N THR A 137 13.99 3.02 20.36
CA THR A 137 15.09 2.85 21.31
C THR A 137 14.68 1.94 22.47
N LYS A 138 15.63 1.39 23.21
CA LYS A 138 15.34 0.52 24.36
C LYS A 138 14.49 1.22 25.44
N VAL A 139 14.68 2.53 25.65
CA VAL A 139 13.82 3.33 26.52
C VAL A 139 12.38 3.43 25.97
N ASN A 140 12.23 3.78 24.69
CA ASN A 140 10.90 3.97 24.08
C ASN A 140 10.14 2.64 23.93
N LEU A 141 10.84 1.55 23.60
CA LEU A 141 10.27 0.20 23.53
C LEU A 141 9.83 -0.30 24.92
N ARG A 142 10.55 0.03 26.00
CA ARG A 142 10.14 -0.30 27.38
C ARG A 142 8.90 0.49 27.80
N GLN A 143 8.79 1.76 27.43
CA GLN A 143 7.57 2.56 27.66
C GLN A 143 6.34 1.96 26.94
N GLN A 144 6.55 1.35 25.77
CA GLN A 144 5.52 0.63 25.01
C GLN A 144 5.34 -0.84 25.44
N GLN A 145 5.99 -1.28 26.53
CA GLN A 145 5.95 -2.64 27.06
C GLN A 145 6.43 -3.75 26.09
N ILE A 146 7.20 -3.40 25.06
CA ILE A 146 7.73 -4.32 24.03
C ILE A 146 8.99 -5.06 24.53
N VAL A 147 9.76 -4.44 25.44
CA VAL A 147 10.99 -5.00 26.03
C VAL A 147 11.00 -4.81 27.55
N GLN A 148 11.61 -5.75 28.28
CA GLN A 148 11.61 -5.72 29.75
C GLN A 148 12.69 -4.79 30.33
N ASP A 149 13.87 -4.78 29.73
CA ASP A 149 14.99 -3.88 30.07
C ASP A 149 15.05 -2.66 29.13
N ASN A 150 15.67 -1.58 29.59
CA ASN A 150 15.99 -0.40 28.77
C ASN A 150 17.50 -0.26 28.50
N ILE A 151 18.30 -1.31 28.66
CA ILE A 151 19.77 -1.23 28.56
C ILE A 151 20.18 -1.12 27.07
N CYS A 152 21.13 -0.23 26.78
CA CYS A 152 21.63 0.04 25.44
C CYS A 152 22.23 -1.19 24.77
N ASP A 153 21.76 -1.52 23.57
CA ASP A 153 22.19 -2.73 22.86
C ASP A 153 23.65 -2.70 22.38
N SER A 154 24.28 -1.52 22.25
CA SER A 154 25.67 -1.39 21.82
C SER A 154 26.68 -1.41 22.98
N CYS A 155 26.45 -0.63 24.05
CA CYS A 155 27.40 -0.56 25.17
C CYS A 155 27.10 -1.54 26.32
N LYS A 156 25.83 -1.96 26.49
CA LYS A 156 25.34 -2.77 27.61
C LYS A 156 25.53 -2.17 29.03
N MET A 157 25.89 -0.89 29.14
CA MET A 157 26.20 -0.22 30.43
C MET A 157 25.11 0.74 30.91
N GLU A 158 24.47 1.51 30.03
CA GLU A 158 23.47 2.53 30.39
C GLU A 158 22.12 2.31 29.71
N SER A 159 21.11 3.13 30.05
CA SER A 159 19.82 3.13 29.37
C SER A 159 19.94 3.64 27.93
N GLY A 160 19.53 2.82 26.96
CA GLY A 160 19.50 3.17 25.53
C GLY A 160 18.36 4.12 25.18
N SER A 161 18.49 5.39 25.55
CA SER A 161 17.68 6.51 25.04
C SER A 161 18.15 6.95 23.65
N VAL A 162 17.39 7.83 22.98
CA VAL A 162 17.85 8.44 21.71
C VAL A 162 19.20 9.15 21.92
N GLY A 163 19.33 9.92 22.99
CA GLY A 163 20.56 10.65 23.28
C GLY A 163 21.75 9.77 23.59
N HIS A 164 21.55 8.72 24.41
CA HIS A 164 22.61 7.77 24.65
C HIS A 164 23.06 7.10 23.35
N ILE A 165 22.13 6.60 22.53
CA ILE A 165 22.47 5.90 21.28
C ILE A 165 23.19 6.81 20.27
N LEU A 166 22.81 8.08 20.18
CA LEU A 166 23.32 9.00 19.17
C LEU A 166 24.56 9.79 19.57
N TRP A 167 24.84 10.01 20.87
CA TRP A 167 26.02 10.77 21.30
C TRP A 167 26.74 10.24 22.54
N SER A 168 26.05 9.93 23.65
CA SER A 168 26.75 9.56 24.91
C SER A 168 27.29 8.12 24.96
N CYS A 169 26.83 7.22 24.10
CA CYS A 169 27.34 5.86 24.02
C CYS A 169 28.83 5.87 23.64
N PRO A 170 29.72 5.07 24.27
CA PRO A 170 31.13 5.00 23.88
C PRO A 170 31.34 4.69 22.38
N ASN A 171 30.45 3.91 21.75
CA ASN A 171 30.48 3.62 20.32
C ASN A 171 30.09 4.83 19.45
N ALA A 172 29.26 5.73 19.98
CA ALA A 172 28.90 6.99 19.35
C ALA A 172 30.00 8.04 19.55
N GLN A 173 30.55 8.18 20.76
CA GLN A 173 31.72 9.03 21.04
C GLN A 173 32.92 8.65 20.15
N GLU A 174 33.20 7.35 20.01
CA GLU A 174 34.20 6.84 19.07
C GLU A 174 33.89 7.28 17.62
N ALA A 175 32.66 7.05 17.14
CA ALA A 175 32.26 7.48 15.79
C ALA A 175 32.45 8.99 15.58
N TRP A 176 31.97 9.83 16.50
CA TRP A 176 32.11 11.29 16.37
C TRP A 176 33.58 11.74 16.36
N SER A 177 34.48 11.07 17.10
CA SER A 177 35.92 11.34 17.01
C SER A 177 36.51 11.08 15.61
N TYR A 178 36.03 10.06 14.89
CA TYR A 178 36.48 9.73 13.53
C TYR A 178 35.80 10.56 12.43
N SER A 179 34.70 11.25 12.74
CA SER A 179 33.98 12.12 11.79
C SER A 179 34.80 13.32 11.28
N LYS A 180 35.86 13.70 12.00
CA LYS A 180 36.66 14.94 11.79
C LYS A 180 35.87 16.25 11.91
N MET A 181 34.63 16.22 12.39
CA MET A 181 33.78 17.40 12.55
C MET A 181 34.11 18.16 13.85
N ALA A 182 35.18 18.96 13.85
CA ALA A 182 35.75 19.61 15.04
C ALA A 182 34.80 20.54 15.83
N ARG A 183 33.68 20.98 15.24
CA ARG A 183 32.62 21.76 15.94
C ARG A 183 31.63 20.89 16.72
N ILE A 184 31.62 19.58 16.50
CA ILE A 184 30.69 18.61 17.13
C ILE A 184 31.35 17.96 18.38
N SER A 185 32.57 18.36 18.73
CA SER A 185 33.33 17.77 19.85
C SER A 185 32.68 17.93 21.24
N ASN A 186 31.75 18.88 21.41
CA ASN A 186 31.02 19.11 22.67
C ASN A 186 29.53 18.70 22.58
N LEU A 187 29.23 17.51 22.05
CA LEU A 187 27.86 16.98 21.93
C LEU A 187 27.07 16.92 23.25
N GLU A 188 27.74 16.86 24.40
CA GLU A 188 27.12 16.80 25.73
C GLU A 188 26.27 18.03 26.09
N VAL A 189 26.41 19.14 25.35
CA VAL A 189 25.63 20.36 25.53
C VAL A 189 24.16 20.21 25.05
N PHE A 190 23.89 19.27 24.13
CA PHE A 190 22.56 19.13 23.51
C PHE A 190 21.69 18.09 24.23
N ARG A 191 20.47 18.47 24.61
CA ARG A 191 19.53 17.57 25.30
C ARG A 191 18.75 16.65 24.34
N THR A 192 18.48 17.11 23.13
CA THR A 192 17.76 16.34 22.10
C THR A 192 18.42 16.46 20.73
N PHE A 193 18.13 15.50 19.84
CA PHE A 193 18.59 15.56 18.45
C PHE A 193 17.94 16.71 17.66
N HIS A 194 16.77 17.19 18.11
CA HIS A 194 16.17 18.41 17.59
C HIS A 194 17.05 19.64 17.88
N ASP A 195 17.52 19.79 19.12
CA ASP A 195 18.33 20.94 19.52
C ASP A 195 19.66 20.97 18.76
N LEU A 196 20.27 19.80 18.52
CA LEU A 196 21.45 19.65 17.68
C LEU A 196 21.20 20.09 16.23
N LEU A 197 20.20 19.53 15.54
CA LEU A 197 19.93 19.88 14.14
C LEU A 197 19.43 21.32 13.98
N TRP A 198 18.64 21.83 14.93
CA TRP A 198 18.22 23.23 14.94
C TRP A 198 19.41 24.18 15.05
N THR A 199 20.35 23.90 15.97
CA THR A 199 21.56 24.72 16.13
C THR A 199 22.40 24.72 14.85
N LEU A 200 22.67 23.53 14.28
CA LEU A 200 23.44 23.42 13.03
C LEU A 200 22.77 24.13 11.84
N LEU A 201 21.46 23.97 11.65
CA LEU A 201 20.73 24.47 10.48
C LEU A 201 20.24 25.93 10.59
N MET A 202 20.13 26.49 11.80
CA MET A 202 19.45 27.78 12.04
C MET A 202 20.26 28.77 12.90
N VAL A 203 21.36 28.35 13.53
CA VAL A 203 22.17 29.19 14.42
C VAL A 203 23.61 29.30 13.92
N ASP A 204 24.23 28.16 13.63
CA ASP A 204 25.62 28.09 13.15
C ASP A 204 25.74 28.19 11.62
N GLU A 205 24.60 28.24 10.92
CA GLU A 205 24.45 28.23 9.45
C GLU A 205 25.37 27.21 8.75
N VAL A 206 25.45 26.01 9.33
CA VAL A 206 26.30 24.92 8.81
C VAL A 206 25.70 24.42 7.51
N GLY A 207 26.47 24.49 6.43
CA GLY A 207 26.03 24.14 5.08
C GLY A 207 25.51 22.70 4.96
N ASP A 208 24.55 22.51 4.06
CA ASP A 208 23.73 21.29 3.98
C ASP A 208 24.53 19.99 3.83
N ASP A 209 25.69 19.99 3.16
CA ASP A 209 26.63 18.85 3.08
C ASP A 209 27.13 18.39 4.47
N GLN A 210 27.42 19.33 5.36
CA GLN A 210 27.89 19.00 6.71
C GLN A 210 26.73 18.50 7.58
N VAL A 211 25.52 19.07 7.43
CA VAL A 211 24.33 18.57 8.13
C VAL A 211 23.93 17.18 7.62
N ALA A 212 24.01 16.95 6.31
CA ALA A 212 23.83 15.64 5.67
C ALA A 212 24.73 14.57 6.31
N LYS A 213 26.01 14.90 6.57
CA LYS A 213 26.96 14.03 7.27
C LYS A 213 26.52 13.72 8.69
N VAL A 214 26.11 14.73 9.47
CA VAL A 214 25.60 14.53 10.85
C VAL A 214 24.38 13.61 10.88
N VAL A 215 23.37 13.87 10.04
CA VAL A 215 22.14 13.05 10.02
C VAL A 215 22.43 11.60 9.60
N THR A 216 23.35 11.39 8.65
CA THR A 216 23.67 10.04 8.16
C THR A 216 24.56 9.25 9.12
N ILE A 217 25.50 9.89 9.82
CA ILE A 217 26.30 9.24 10.89
C ILE A 217 25.38 8.86 12.06
N ALA A 218 24.47 9.75 12.47
CA ALA A 218 23.45 9.44 13.48
C ALA A 218 22.53 8.28 13.06
N TRP A 219 22.13 8.23 11.78
CA TRP A 219 21.37 7.11 11.23
C TRP A 219 22.14 5.78 11.32
N ALA A 220 23.43 5.77 10.94
CA ALA A 220 24.26 4.57 10.99
C ALA A 220 24.43 4.04 12.43
N LEU A 221 24.64 4.94 13.40
CA LEU A 221 24.71 4.59 14.84
C LEU A 221 23.43 3.92 15.34
N TRP A 222 22.27 4.52 15.08
CA TRP A 222 20.98 3.93 15.46
C TRP A 222 20.67 2.63 14.70
N HIS A 223 21.01 2.57 13.42
CA HIS A 223 20.76 1.40 12.58
C HIS A 223 21.56 0.19 13.08
N ASN A 224 22.86 0.35 13.39
CA ASN A 224 23.67 -0.73 13.94
C ASN A 224 23.24 -1.13 15.37
N CYS A 225 22.76 -0.19 16.19
CA CYS A 225 22.17 -0.55 17.48
C CYS A 225 20.91 -1.43 17.36
N ASN A 226 20.12 -1.29 16.30
CA ASN A 226 19.00 -2.18 16.01
C ASN A 226 19.47 -3.50 15.37
N GLU A 227 20.45 -3.45 14.46
CA GLU A 227 21.09 -4.62 13.86
C GLU A 227 21.58 -5.58 14.95
N VAL A 228 22.31 -5.07 15.95
CA VAL A 228 22.77 -5.84 17.13
C VAL A 228 21.61 -6.41 17.95
N ARG A 229 20.50 -5.68 18.11
CA ARG A 229 19.30 -6.19 18.80
C ARG A 229 18.68 -7.39 18.08
N HIS A 230 18.77 -7.43 16.74
CA HIS A 230 18.26 -8.51 15.91
C HIS A 230 19.30 -9.61 15.62
N GLY A 231 20.39 -9.67 16.39
CA GLY A 231 21.42 -10.72 16.29
C GLY A 231 22.51 -10.45 15.24
N GLY A 232 22.55 -9.26 14.66
CA GLY A 232 23.61 -8.84 13.74
C GLY A 232 24.87 -8.32 14.44
N GLU A 233 25.90 -8.02 13.66
CA GLU A 233 27.23 -7.68 14.18
C GLU A 233 27.33 -6.24 14.71
N LYS A 234 28.04 -6.06 15.83
CA LYS A 234 28.37 -4.72 16.36
C LYS A 234 29.56 -4.15 15.59
N LYS A 235 29.37 -2.98 14.97
CA LYS A 235 30.39 -2.27 14.19
C LYS A 235 31.03 -1.18 15.05
N ASN A 236 32.36 -1.05 14.98
CA ASN A 236 33.10 0.01 15.68
C ASN A 236 32.79 1.40 15.07
N GLY A 237 33.07 2.45 15.82
CA GLY A 237 32.74 3.83 15.44
C GLY A 237 33.39 4.27 14.12
N LYS A 238 34.65 3.87 13.87
CA LYS A 238 35.36 4.20 12.62
C LYS A 238 34.67 3.60 11.38
N SER A 239 34.31 2.32 11.44
CA SER A 239 33.59 1.64 10.36
C SER A 239 32.21 2.27 10.12
N LEU A 240 31.50 2.66 11.19
CA LEU A 240 30.19 3.31 11.07
C LEU A 240 30.26 4.68 10.38
N VAL A 241 31.27 5.50 10.69
CA VAL A 241 31.51 6.76 9.96
C VAL A 241 31.83 6.49 8.49
N GLN A 242 32.72 5.54 8.20
CA GLN A 242 33.09 5.26 6.81
C GLN A 242 31.87 4.76 6.01
N CYS A 243 31.06 3.86 6.57
CA CYS A 243 29.80 3.44 5.96
C CYS A 243 28.84 4.61 5.74
N ALA A 244 28.69 5.51 6.72
CA ALA A 244 27.81 6.68 6.60
C ALA A 244 28.26 7.67 5.52
N LEU A 245 29.57 7.95 5.44
CA LEU A 245 30.14 8.85 4.43
C LEU A 245 30.11 8.23 3.03
N ASN A 246 30.48 6.96 2.89
CA ASN A 246 30.33 6.21 1.64
C ASN A 246 28.87 6.23 1.17
N TYR A 247 27.91 6.06 2.08
CA TYR A 247 26.49 6.05 1.73
C TYR A 247 25.94 7.42 1.27
N ILE A 248 26.58 8.53 1.64
CA ILE A 248 26.31 9.85 1.06
C ILE A 248 26.95 9.97 -0.33
N VAL A 249 28.20 9.53 -0.49
CA VAL A 249 28.90 9.57 -1.77
C VAL A 249 28.18 8.70 -2.80
N GLU A 250 27.86 7.45 -2.47
CA GLU A 250 27.05 6.54 -3.29
C GLU A 250 25.71 7.17 -3.70
N TYR A 251 25.05 7.92 -2.80
CA TYR A 251 23.78 8.58 -3.10
C TYR A 251 23.94 9.81 -4.01
N ASN A 252 24.96 10.63 -3.80
CA ASN A 252 25.20 11.84 -4.61
C ASN A 252 25.79 11.50 -5.97
N THR A 253 26.74 10.56 -6.05
CA THR A 253 27.22 10.00 -7.33
C THR A 253 26.06 9.35 -8.10
N ALA A 254 25.13 8.68 -7.42
CA ALA A 254 23.89 8.21 -8.01
C ALA A 254 22.88 9.34 -8.36
N ILE A 255 23.23 10.63 -8.23
CA ILE A 255 22.36 11.79 -8.56
C ILE A 255 22.91 12.69 -9.67
N ASP A 256 24.19 12.56 -10.04
CA ASP A 256 24.93 13.49 -10.91
C ASP A 256 25.44 12.84 -12.24
N ASP A 257 24.64 12.06 -12.99
CA ASP A 257 25.11 11.40 -14.25
C ASP A 257 23.98 10.97 -15.25
N VAL A 258 23.23 11.93 -15.84
CA VAL A 258 22.25 11.71 -16.94
C VAL A 258 22.13 12.90 -17.92
N SER A 259 22.94 12.91 -19.00
CA SER A 259 22.72 13.74 -20.20
C SER A 259 22.36 12.96 -21.49
N GLU A 260 21.32 13.46 -22.16
CA GLU A 260 20.90 13.27 -23.57
C GLU A 260 20.44 11.88 -24.07
N SER A 261 19.84 11.84 -25.28
CA SER A 261 18.53 11.17 -25.49
C SER A 261 18.42 10.22 -26.71
N ILE A 262 17.91 8.99 -26.48
CA ILE A 262 17.41 8.00 -27.47
C ILE A 262 16.33 7.13 -26.74
N PRO A 263 15.31 6.50 -27.40
CA PRO A 263 14.44 5.52 -26.74
C PRO A 263 15.23 4.36 -26.09
N VAL A 264 14.82 3.97 -24.88
CA VAL A 264 15.54 2.98 -24.05
C VAL A 264 14.63 1.84 -23.67
N VAL A 265 15.08 0.61 -23.93
CA VAL A 265 14.53 -0.61 -23.32
C VAL A 265 15.34 -0.95 -22.08
N GLU A 266 14.66 -1.33 -21.01
CA GLU A 266 15.26 -1.65 -19.71
C GLU A 266 14.88 -3.07 -19.27
N GLN A 267 15.91 -3.87 -18.97
CA GLN A 267 15.78 -5.18 -18.37
C GLN A 267 15.77 -5.09 -16.84
N ASP A 268 14.87 -5.83 -16.19
CA ASP A 268 14.96 -6.18 -14.76
C ASP A 268 14.94 -7.72 -14.66
N ALA A 269 16.11 -8.35 -14.66
CA ALA A 269 16.22 -9.79 -14.38
C ALA A 269 16.22 -10.04 -12.87
N ALA A 270 15.35 -10.96 -12.43
CA ALA A 270 15.28 -11.42 -11.06
C ALA A 270 15.78 -12.87 -11.00
N THR A 271 17.10 -13.05 -10.87
CA THR A 271 17.73 -14.36 -10.61
C THR A 271 17.54 -14.78 -9.16
N SER A 272 16.34 -15.28 -8.83
CA SER A 272 16.06 -15.90 -7.53
C SER A 272 16.36 -17.40 -7.55
N THR A 273 17.51 -17.81 -7.01
CA THR A 273 17.70 -19.19 -6.56
C THR A 273 16.99 -19.40 -5.23
N PHE A 274 16.01 -20.30 -5.18
CA PHE A 274 15.92 -21.44 -4.24
C PHE A 274 14.58 -22.20 -4.43
N GLU A 275 14.64 -23.53 -4.26
CA GLU A 275 13.55 -24.52 -4.19
C GLU A 275 12.61 -24.79 -5.38
N LEU A 276 12.51 -23.95 -6.42
CA LEU A 276 11.85 -24.34 -7.68
C LEU A 276 12.75 -24.09 -8.90
N LYS A 277 12.84 -25.09 -9.79
CA LYS A 277 13.61 -25.06 -11.04
C LYS A 277 13.00 -24.12 -12.10
N ALA A 278 12.93 -22.83 -11.82
CA ALA A 278 12.49 -21.81 -12.78
C ALA A 278 13.02 -20.41 -12.41
N ALA A 279 13.27 -19.58 -13.42
CA ALA A 279 13.60 -18.16 -13.26
C ALA A 279 12.56 -17.27 -13.98
N GLY A 280 12.52 -15.98 -13.61
CA GLY A 280 11.63 -14.99 -14.18
C GLY A 280 12.40 -13.91 -14.93
N ILE A 281 12.02 -13.65 -16.18
CA ILE A 281 12.52 -12.57 -17.02
C ILE A 281 11.47 -11.46 -17.05
N SER A 282 11.88 -10.21 -16.85
CA SER A 282 11.04 -9.01 -17.04
C SER A 282 11.74 -8.04 -17.99
N VAL A 283 10.99 -7.54 -18.96
CA VAL A 283 11.43 -6.57 -19.98
C VAL A 283 10.44 -5.42 -19.99
N VAL A 284 10.96 -4.18 -20.00
CA VAL A 284 10.15 -2.96 -20.10
C VAL A 284 10.67 -2.10 -21.24
N ILE A 285 9.87 -1.97 -22.30
CA ILE A 285 10.13 -1.09 -23.44
C ILE A 285 9.54 0.28 -23.14
N ARG A 286 10.35 1.33 -23.31
CA ARG A 286 9.92 2.72 -23.13
C ARG A 286 10.17 3.53 -24.39
N ASP A 287 9.33 4.54 -24.59
CA ASP A 287 9.60 5.57 -25.58
C ASP A 287 10.74 6.52 -25.12
N ASP A 288 11.07 7.46 -26.00
CA ASP A 288 11.98 8.58 -25.75
C ASP A 288 11.59 9.44 -24.53
N LYS A 289 10.35 9.34 -24.05
CA LYS A 289 9.78 10.11 -22.93
C LYS A 289 9.65 9.28 -21.65
N GLY A 290 10.24 8.08 -21.63
CA GLY A 290 10.23 7.16 -20.48
C GLY A 290 8.87 6.54 -20.17
N ARG A 291 7.86 6.78 -21.02
CA ARG A 291 6.53 6.17 -20.95
C ARG A 291 6.69 4.72 -21.38
N VAL A 292 6.04 3.81 -20.65
CA VAL A 292 6.09 2.39 -20.97
C VAL A 292 5.17 2.14 -22.15
N GLU A 293 5.76 1.87 -23.31
CA GLU A 293 5.06 1.49 -24.53
C GLU A 293 4.65 0.01 -24.47
N ALA A 294 5.55 -0.85 -23.98
CA ALA A 294 5.27 -2.27 -23.82
C ALA A 294 6.03 -2.87 -22.62
N ALA A 295 5.49 -3.94 -22.03
CA ALA A 295 6.18 -4.69 -20.99
C ALA A 295 5.87 -6.18 -21.11
N LEU A 296 6.91 -7.01 -21.04
CA LEU A 296 6.82 -8.46 -21.07
C LEU A 296 7.32 -9.02 -19.74
N CYS A 297 6.71 -10.10 -19.29
CA CYS A 297 7.34 -10.95 -18.29
C CYS A 297 7.18 -12.42 -18.72
N LYS A 298 8.29 -13.16 -18.76
CA LYS A 298 8.37 -14.57 -19.20
C LYS A 298 8.88 -15.44 -18.05
N LYS A 299 8.42 -16.69 -17.96
CA LYS A 299 8.96 -17.69 -17.03
C LYS A 299 9.80 -18.67 -17.83
N ILE A 300 11.01 -18.93 -17.38
CA ILE A 300 11.91 -19.91 -17.99
C ILE A 300 12.12 -21.08 -17.02
N MET A 301 12.14 -22.31 -17.54
CA MET A 301 12.38 -23.51 -16.74
C MET A 301 13.88 -23.73 -16.59
N ALA A 302 14.31 -23.98 -15.35
CA ALA A 302 15.71 -24.18 -14.96
C ALA A 302 16.00 -25.70 -14.77
N PRO A 303 17.25 -26.16 -14.54
CA PRO A 303 18.45 -25.39 -14.24
C PRO A 303 19.06 -24.78 -15.51
N ILE A 304 19.09 -23.45 -15.54
CA ILE A 304 19.99 -22.68 -16.40
C ILE A 304 20.79 -21.81 -15.45
N GLY A 305 22.11 -21.71 -15.67
CA GLY A 305 22.98 -20.91 -14.82
C GLY A 305 22.70 -19.42 -14.99
N VAL A 306 23.41 -18.59 -14.23
CA VAL A 306 23.19 -17.13 -14.25
C VAL A 306 23.44 -16.58 -15.66
N VAL A 307 24.51 -17.00 -16.32
CA VAL A 307 24.87 -16.52 -17.67
C VAL A 307 23.84 -16.94 -18.71
N GLU A 308 23.32 -18.17 -18.62
CA GLU A 308 22.29 -18.69 -19.50
C GLU A 308 20.92 -18.03 -19.27
N ALA A 309 20.59 -17.70 -18.02
CA ALA A 309 19.38 -16.96 -17.68
C ALA A 309 19.42 -15.53 -18.24
N GLU A 310 20.57 -14.86 -18.15
CA GLU A 310 20.80 -13.54 -18.75
C GLU A 310 20.79 -13.59 -20.29
N ALA A 311 21.43 -14.59 -20.91
CA ALA A 311 21.36 -14.77 -22.37
C ALA A 311 19.90 -15.01 -22.85
N LYS A 312 19.11 -15.78 -22.08
CA LYS A 312 17.68 -15.99 -22.35
C LYS A 312 16.84 -14.73 -22.08
N ALA A 313 17.31 -13.78 -21.27
CA ALA A 313 16.66 -12.49 -21.05
C ALA A 313 16.87 -11.56 -22.26
N PHE A 314 18.10 -11.38 -22.72
CA PHE A 314 18.41 -10.62 -23.95
C PHE A 314 17.68 -11.19 -25.20
N GLU A 315 17.64 -12.51 -25.34
CA GLU A 315 16.92 -13.17 -26.45
C GLU A 315 15.40 -12.90 -26.38
N ALA A 316 14.82 -12.89 -25.17
CA ALA A 316 13.42 -12.55 -24.97
C ALA A 316 13.13 -11.06 -25.18
N GLU A 317 14.08 -10.17 -24.92
CA GLU A 317 14.00 -8.73 -25.20
C GLU A 317 14.03 -8.48 -26.73
N LEU A 318 14.95 -9.12 -27.45
CA LEU A 318 15.08 -9.03 -28.91
C LEU A 318 13.81 -9.51 -29.63
N LEU A 319 13.32 -10.69 -29.25
CA LEU A 319 12.06 -11.22 -29.77
C LEU A 319 10.89 -10.28 -29.47
N PHE A 320 10.79 -9.76 -28.24
CA PHE A 320 9.68 -8.89 -27.86
C PHE A 320 9.68 -7.56 -28.64
N ALA A 321 10.86 -6.95 -28.85
CA ALA A 321 10.99 -5.74 -29.66
C ALA A 321 10.60 -5.98 -31.14
N LYS A 322 10.98 -7.14 -31.68
CA LYS A 322 10.61 -7.58 -33.03
C LYS A 322 9.10 -7.84 -33.17
N ASP A 323 8.51 -8.53 -32.19
CA ASP A 323 7.08 -8.88 -32.17
C ASP A 323 6.17 -7.65 -32.15
N ILE A 324 6.62 -6.53 -31.56
CA ILE A 324 5.91 -5.24 -31.57
C ILE A 324 6.42 -4.26 -32.64
N ASN A 325 7.20 -4.76 -33.62
CA ASN A 325 7.69 -4.02 -34.79
C ASN A 325 8.51 -2.75 -34.47
N ILE A 326 9.29 -2.76 -33.38
CA ILE A 326 10.29 -1.71 -33.12
C ILE A 326 11.54 -2.01 -33.95
N GLN A 327 11.97 -1.00 -34.72
CA GLN A 327 13.07 -1.13 -35.69
C GLN A 327 14.36 -0.43 -35.25
N ASP A 328 14.27 0.48 -34.28
CA ASP A 328 15.37 1.32 -33.78
C ASP A 328 15.35 1.24 -32.23
N ILE A 329 16.38 0.66 -31.61
CA ILE A 329 16.31 0.20 -30.20
C ILE A 329 17.66 0.23 -29.44
N ILE A 330 17.61 0.63 -28.17
CA ILE A 330 18.70 0.42 -27.19
C ILE A 330 18.31 -0.65 -26.17
N PHE A 331 19.08 -1.74 -26.11
CA PHE A 331 18.96 -2.84 -25.14
C PHE A 331 19.78 -2.54 -23.87
N LYS A 332 19.24 -2.74 -22.66
CA LYS A 332 19.97 -2.51 -21.40
C LYS A 332 19.83 -3.64 -20.39
N GLY A 333 20.89 -4.44 -20.27
CA GLY A 333 21.06 -5.48 -19.25
C GLY A 333 22.35 -5.32 -18.43
N ASP A 334 22.48 -6.07 -17.33
CA ASP A 334 23.59 -5.99 -16.37
C ASP A 334 24.67 -7.09 -16.54
N SER A 335 24.46 -8.05 -17.43
CA SER A 335 25.43 -9.10 -17.78
C SER A 335 26.50 -8.62 -18.77
N SER A 336 27.65 -8.20 -18.25
CA SER A 336 28.81 -7.80 -19.06
C SER A 336 29.37 -8.93 -19.95
N LEU A 337 29.22 -10.20 -19.54
CA LEU A 337 29.65 -11.37 -20.30
C LEU A 337 28.82 -11.57 -21.58
N VAL A 338 27.48 -11.51 -21.47
CA VAL A 338 26.58 -11.64 -22.62
C VAL A 338 26.74 -10.42 -23.54
N TYR A 339 26.81 -9.22 -22.97
CA TYR A 339 27.05 -7.97 -23.70
C TYR A 339 28.34 -7.97 -24.52
N ASN A 340 29.48 -8.36 -23.93
CA ASN A 340 30.76 -8.38 -24.63
C ASN A 340 30.80 -9.43 -25.75
N ALA A 341 30.12 -10.55 -25.57
CA ALA A 341 30.02 -11.60 -26.59
C ALA A 341 29.09 -11.23 -27.75
N LEU A 342 27.96 -10.55 -27.50
CA LEU A 342 27.09 -10.01 -28.55
C LEU A 342 27.82 -9.04 -29.49
N TYR A 343 28.77 -8.27 -28.95
CA TYR A 343 29.64 -7.35 -29.71
C TYR A 343 30.97 -7.96 -30.19
N GLU A 344 31.14 -9.29 -30.13
CA GLU A 344 32.37 -10.01 -30.54
C GLU A 344 33.66 -9.57 -29.81
N LYS A 345 33.55 -8.84 -28.69
CA LYS A 345 34.69 -8.36 -27.88
C LYS A 345 35.31 -9.45 -27.01
N SER A 346 34.61 -10.57 -26.83
CA SER A 346 35.07 -11.77 -26.13
C SER A 346 34.34 -12.99 -26.67
N LEU A 347 35.01 -14.15 -26.71
CA LEU A 347 34.36 -15.41 -27.05
C LEU A 347 33.23 -15.72 -26.06
N PRO A 348 32.02 -16.11 -26.52
CA PRO A 348 30.93 -16.51 -25.65
C PRO A 348 31.30 -17.80 -24.89
N PRO A 349 30.80 -18.00 -23.65
CA PRO A 349 30.83 -19.31 -23.03
C PRO A 349 30.05 -20.34 -23.85
N LEU A 350 30.61 -21.55 -24.01
CA LEU A 350 30.04 -22.66 -24.80
C LEU A 350 28.56 -22.97 -24.47
N SER A 351 28.10 -22.70 -23.25
CA SER A 351 26.70 -22.93 -22.82
C SER A 351 25.70 -21.89 -23.35
N VAL A 352 26.17 -20.74 -23.84
CA VAL A 352 25.33 -19.65 -24.40
C VAL A 352 25.71 -19.26 -25.83
N GLU A 353 26.82 -19.77 -26.37
CA GLU A 353 27.32 -19.49 -27.72
C GLU A 353 26.23 -19.54 -28.80
N ALA A 354 25.48 -20.65 -28.91
CA ALA A 354 24.40 -20.79 -29.90
C ALA A 354 23.26 -19.78 -29.72
N ALA A 355 22.97 -19.34 -28.49
CA ALA A 355 21.98 -18.29 -28.24
C ALA A 355 22.52 -16.92 -28.67
N ILE A 356 23.81 -16.66 -28.44
CA ILE A 356 24.47 -15.40 -28.82
C ILE A 356 24.60 -15.28 -30.34
N SER A 357 25.01 -16.34 -31.06
CA SER A 357 24.97 -16.33 -32.53
C SER A 357 23.56 -16.08 -33.08
N GLY A 358 22.54 -16.70 -32.48
CA GLY A 358 21.14 -16.48 -32.86
C GLY A 358 20.66 -15.04 -32.62
N MET A 359 21.05 -14.44 -31.48
CA MET A 359 20.79 -13.03 -31.19
C MET A 359 21.53 -12.09 -32.15
N GLN A 360 22.76 -12.40 -32.55
CA GLN A 360 23.54 -11.63 -33.51
C GLN A 360 22.96 -11.65 -34.92
N GLU A 361 22.40 -12.78 -35.39
CA GLU A 361 21.66 -12.82 -36.66
C GLU A 361 20.36 -12.02 -36.57
N MET A 362 19.58 -12.20 -35.49
CA MET A 362 18.32 -11.46 -35.28
C MET A 362 18.55 -9.95 -35.18
N ALA A 363 19.66 -9.51 -34.59
CA ALA A 363 20.08 -8.12 -34.50
C ALA A 363 20.25 -7.43 -35.87
N LYS A 364 20.59 -8.18 -36.93
CA LYS A 364 20.73 -7.65 -38.30
C LYS A 364 19.40 -7.30 -38.97
N GLU A 365 18.28 -7.80 -38.45
CA GLU A 365 16.94 -7.48 -38.95
C GLU A 365 16.44 -6.11 -38.45
N PHE A 366 17.09 -5.53 -37.44
CA PHE A 366 16.78 -4.20 -36.92
C PHE A 366 17.51 -3.12 -37.73
N ARG A 367 16.85 -1.98 -37.96
CA ARG A 367 17.43 -0.82 -38.66
C ARG A 367 18.56 -0.18 -37.85
N ARG A 368 18.39 -0.08 -36.54
CA ARG A 368 19.42 0.38 -35.61
C ARG A 368 19.30 -0.38 -34.29
N ILE A 369 20.39 -1.01 -33.89
CA ILE A 369 20.50 -1.70 -32.60
C ILE A 369 21.75 -1.24 -31.86
N GLU A 370 21.57 -0.97 -30.58
CA GLU A 370 22.65 -0.62 -29.67
C GLU A 370 22.44 -1.37 -28.35
N PHE A 371 23.34 -2.27 -27.99
CA PHE A 371 23.36 -2.81 -26.63
C PHE A 371 24.13 -1.81 -25.74
N SER A 372 23.64 -1.58 -24.53
CA SER A 372 24.20 -0.62 -23.57
C SER A 372 24.21 -1.25 -22.17
N HIS A 373 25.41 -1.63 -21.71
CA HIS A 373 25.60 -2.14 -20.34
C HIS A 373 25.57 -0.96 -19.35
N ARG A 374 24.57 -0.91 -18.47
CA ARG A 374 24.48 0.13 -17.43
C ARG A 374 25.00 -0.40 -16.09
N TRP A 375 25.86 0.38 -15.45
CA TRP A 375 25.96 0.37 -13.99
C TRP A 375 24.73 1.08 -13.38
N LYS A 376 24.35 0.70 -12.15
CA LYS A 376 23.00 0.95 -11.62
C LYS A 376 22.74 2.42 -11.24
N LEU A 377 21.77 3.00 -11.94
CA LEU A 377 20.96 4.20 -11.61
C LEU A 377 21.69 5.37 -10.96
N THR A 378 22.25 6.18 -11.84
CA THR A 378 22.44 7.62 -11.66
C THR A 378 21.18 8.39 -12.07
N ASN A 379 20.91 9.53 -11.42
CA ASN A 379 19.89 10.50 -11.84
C ASN A 379 20.56 11.66 -12.62
N GLU A 380 19.73 12.45 -13.30
CA GLU A 380 19.76 13.89 -13.67
C GLU A 380 18.57 14.12 -14.65
N THR A 381 18.18 15.28 -15.22
CA THR A 381 18.59 16.71 -15.17
C THR A 381 19.75 17.23 -16.04
N HIS A 382 20.27 16.47 -17.02
CA HIS A 382 21.37 16.93 -17.87
C HIS A 382 21.14 16.73 -19.39
N ALA A 383 20.00 16.16 -19.80
CA ALA A 383 19.54 16.12 -21.20
C ALA A 383 19.00 17.47 -21.74
N GLU A 384 19.02 18.52 -20.91
CA GLU A 384 18.49 19.85 -21.24
C GLU A 384 19.54 20.95 -20.99
N ARG A 385 20.83 20.64 -21.18
CA ARG A 385 21.89 21.66 -21.09
C ARG A 385 22.75 21.86 -22.35
N ASP A 386 22.64 21.02 -23.38
CA ASP A 386 23.17 21.33 -24.72
C ASP A 386 22.09 21.88 -25.69
N LEU A 387 20.80 21.85 -25.30
CA LEU A 387 19.71 22.53 -26.01
C LEU A 387 19.25 23.87 -25.38
N GLY A 388 19.88 24.31 -24.27
CA GLY A 388 19.55 25.58 -23.61
C GLY A 388 19.81 26.84 -24.43
N GLU A 389 20.63 26.76 -25.49
CA GLU A 389 20.95 27.89 -26.39
C GLU A 389 20.08 27.95 -27.67
N LYS A 390 19.14 27.02 -27.87
CA LYS A 390 18.24 27.05 -29.03
C LYS A 390 16.77 26.97 -28.61
N LEU A 391 16.00 27.95 -29.09
CA LEU A 391 14.54 28.09 -29.01
C LEU A 391 13.98 28.86 -27.79
N GLN A 392 14.33 30.15 -27.75
CA GLN A 392 13.28 31.15 -27.51
C GLN A 392 12.12 30.94 -28.51
N ARG A 393 10.92 30.54 -28.03
CA ARG A 393 9.57 31.00 -28.46
C ARG A 393 8.45 30.11 -27.90
N GLY A 394 7.82 30.59 -26.83
CA GLY A 394 6.41 30.37 -26.41
C GLY A 394 5.73 29.00 -26.53
N GLY A 395 5.35 28.41 -25.39
CA GLY A 395 4.41 27.29 -25.28
C GLY A 395 4.20 26.86 -23.82
N GLU A 396 2.97 26.47 -23.45
CA GLU A 396 2.58 26.10 -22.08
C GLU A 396 3.07 24.70 -21.67
N GLY A 397 3.31 24.44 -20.38
CA GLY A 397 3.89 23.19 -19.87
C GLY A 397 3.02 22.40 -18.88
N MET A 398 3.25 21.08 -18.77
CA MET A 398 2.60 20.19 -17.79
C MET A 398 3.48 18.96 -17.44
N TYR A 399 3.43 18.48 -16.19
CA TYR A 399 4.32 17.44 -15.61
C TYR A 399 3.64 16.08 -15.35
N ILE A 400 4.37 14.95 -15.47
CA ILE A 400 4.05 13.63 -14.83
C ILE A 400 5.35 12.91 -14.35
N ARG A 401 5.22 12.04 -13.32
CA ARG A 401 6.26 11.38 -12.49
C ARG A 401 6.29 9.84 -12.68
N ARG A 402 7.43 9.17 -12.41
CA ARG A 402 7.47 7.73 -12.04
C ARG A 402 8.48 7.42 -10.92
N SER A 403 8.35 6.23 -10.32
CA SER A 403 9.08 5.76 -9.14
C SER A 403 9.51 4.30 -9.31
N ILE A 404 10.60 3.88 -8.64
CA ILE A 404 10.92 2.47 -8.35
C ILE A 404 11.03 2.28 -6.82
N VAL A 405 10.60 1.12 -6.33
CA VAL A 405 10.51 0.78 -4.90
C VAL A 405 11.33 -0.48 -4.63
N LEU A 406 12.31 -0.40 -3.72
CA LEU A 406 12.93 -1.60 -3.15
C LEU A 406 12.16 -2.03 -1.90
N TRP A 407 11.58 -3.23 -1.98
CA TRP A 407 10.81 -3.85 -0.90
C TRP A 407 11.71 -4.65 0.03
N ASN A 408 11.67 -4.33 1.32
CA ASN A 408 11.99 -5.31 2.37
C ASN A 408 11.10 -5.09 3.60
N LEU A 409 9.87 -5.59 3.50
CA LEU A 409 8.95 -5.75 4.62
C LEU A 409 8.20 -7.07 4.45
N ALA A 410 8.85 -8.15 4.88
CA ALA A 410 8.30 -9.50 4.88
C ALA A 410 7.10 -9.57 5.83
N SER A 411 5.88 -9.48 5.28
CA SER A 411 4.58 -9.92 5.82
C SER A 411 3.39 -9.23 5.13
N SER A 412 3.59 -8.07 4.49
CA SER A 412 2.48 -7.21 4.02
C SER A 412 2.32 -7.02 2.51
N LEU A 413 3.18 -7.59 1.65
CA LEU A 413 2.91 -7.66 0.19
C LEU A 413 2.74 -9.08 -0.38
N THR A 414 3.09 -10.11 0.38
CA THR A 414 2.97 -11.53 -0.03
C THR A 414 1.52 -12.02 -0.23
N LYS A 415 0.53 -11.14 -0.06
CA LYS A 415 -0.92 -11.38 -0.27
C LYS A 415 -1.51 -10.64 -1.48
N LEU A 416 -0.78 -9.76 -2.16
CA LEU A 416 -1.32 -8.98 -3.30
C LEU A 416 -0.84 -9.42 -4.68
N ILE A 417 0.18 -10.29 -4.77
CA ILE A 417 0.65 -10.92 -6.02
C ILE A 417 0.74 -12.45 -5.85
N ARG A 418 -0.33 -13.04 -5.31
CA ARG A 418 -0.62 -14.48 -5.36
C ARG A 418 -2.04 -14.73 -5.89
N LEU A 419 -2.32 -14.10 -7.02
CA LEU A 419 -3.46 -14.41 -7.87
C LEU A 419 -2.89 -14.97 -9.17
N HIS A 420 -3.46 -16.09 -9.63
CA HIS A 420 -2.80 -16.97 -10.58
C HIS A 420 -2.61 -16.28 -11.94
N THR A 421 -1.41 -15.78 -12.22
CA THR A 421 -0.99 -15.52 -13.60
C THR A 421 -0.75 -16.86 -14.30
N HIS A 422 -1.83 -17.52 -14.68
CA HIS A 422 -1.86 -18.22 -15.96
C HIS A 422 -1.53 -17.18 -17.03
N ARG A 423 -0.24 -17.02 -17.35
CA ARG A 423 0.21 -16.21 -18.48
C ARG A 423 -0.21 -16.91 -19.76
N PHE A 424 -1.41 -16.61 -20.20
CA PHE A 424 -1.72 -16.68 -21.61
C PHE A 424 -1.38 -15.34 -22.25
N SER A 425 -0.70 -15.41 -23.38
CA SER A 425 -0.04 -14.27 -24.02
C SER A 425 -1.09 -13.37 -24.66
N SER A 426 -1.37 -12.21 -24.03
CA SER A 426 -2.08 -11.12 -24.71
C SER A 426 -1.32 -10.67 -25.97
N ALA A 427 0.02 -10.81 -26.01
CA ALA A 427 0.84 -10.48 -27.17
C ALA A 427 0.59 -11.41 -28.38
N ASP A 428 0.43 -12.72 -28.16
CA ASP A 428 0.15 -13.68 -29.26
C ASP A 428 -1.25 -13.49 -29.84
N ILE A 429 -2.17 -12.92 -29.06
CA ILE A 429 -3.51 -12.55 -29.51
C ILE A 429 -3.45 -11.24 -30.30
N LEU A 430 -2.68 -10.25 -29.81
CA LEU A 430 -2.51 -8.96 -30.47
C LEU A 430 -1.78 -9.08 -31.81
N SER A 431 -0.65 -9.78 -31.89
CA SER A 431 0.09 -9.98 -33.14
C SER A 431 -0.72 -10.73 -34.21
N LYS A 432 -1.56 -11.69 -33.77
CA LYS A 432 -2.48 -12.42 -34.65
C LYS A 432 -3.71 -11.62 -35.09
N VAL A 433 -4.11 -10.62 -34.30
CA VAL A 433 -5.16 -9.64 -34.65
C VAL A 433 -4.62 -8.58 -35.62
N GLU A 434 -3.43 -8.04 -35.34
CA GLU A 434 -2.79 -6.99 -36.13
C GLU A 434 -2.38 -7.49 -37.52
N SER A 435 -1.90 -8.73 -37.62
CA SER A 435 -1.57 -9.38 -38.91
C SER A 435 -2.79 -9.70 -39.79
N MET A 436 -4.02 -9.62 -39.29
CA MET A 436 -5.25 -9.77 -40.09
C MET A 436 -5.79 -8.43 -40.64
N GLY A 437 -5.19 -7.30 -40.29
CA GLY A 437 -5.62 -5.96 -40.73
C GLY A 437 -5.42 -5.62 -42.21
N GLY A 438 -5.04 -6.60 -43.05
CA GLY A 438 -4.66 -6.40 -44.45
C GLY A 438 -5.66 -6.91 -45.51
N ASN A 439 -6.80 -7.51 -45.13
CA ASN A 439 -7.73 -8.09 -46.13
C ASN A 439 -9.20 -7.69 -45.90
N SER A 440 -9.90 -7.44 -47.01
CA SER A 440 -11.15 -6.68 -47.06
C SER A 440 -12.42 -7.50 -46.76
N ASP A 441 -12.54 -8.00 -45.53
CA ASP A 441 -13.83 -8.34 -44.89
C ASP A 441 -13.62 -8.50 -43.36
N MET A 442 -13.78 -7.40 -42.61
CA MET A 442 -13.61 -7.41 -41.14
C MET A 442 -14.81 -8.08 -40.45
N HIS A 443 -14.74 -9.39 -40.25
CA HIS A 443 -15.76 -10.18 -39.55
C HIS A 443 -15.94 -9.71 -38.09
N LEU A 444 -17.04 -9.01 -37.81
CA LEU A 444 -17.33 -8.37 -36.53
C LEU A 444 -17.66 -9.38 -35.41
N THR A 445 -16.88 -9.39 -34.33
CA THR A 445 -17.20 -10.15 -33.11
C THR A 445 -18.15 -9.35 -32.23
N ARG A 446 -19.42 -9.76 -32.21
CA ARG A 446 -20.47 -9.11 -31.40
C ARG A 446 -20.59 -9.76 -30.02
N VAL A 447 -20.48 -8.94 -28.96
CA VAL A 447 -20.58 -9.30 -27.54
C VAL A 447 -21.83 -8.63 -26.95
N LEU A 448 -22.72 -9.43 -26.34
CA LEU A 448 -23.96 -8.96 -25.72
C LEU A 448 -23.82 -8.95 -24.19
N PHE A 449 -24.10 -7.83 -23.54
CA PHE A 449 -24.41 -7.79 -22.11
C PHE A 449 -25.93 -7.90 -21.91
N CYS A 450 -26.35 -8.92 -21.17
CA CYS A 450 -27.78 -9.16 -20.92
C CYS A 450 -28.30 -8.20 -19.83
N GLY A 451 -29.16 -7.25 -20.22
CA GLY A 451 -29.85 -6.31 -19.33
C GLY A 451 -29.06 -5.02 -19.02
N PRO A 452 -29.76 -3.93 -18.60
CA PRO A 452 -29.16 -2.63 -18.32
C PRO A 452 -28.51 -2.52 -16.93
N HIS A 453 -28.85 -3.42 -15.99
CA HIS A 453 -28.33 -3.39 -14.61
C HIS A 453 -26.80 -3.55 -14.55
N PHE A 454 -26.18 -3.05 -13.47
CA PHE A 454 -24.72 -3.04 -13.27
C PHE A 454 -23.96 -2.35 -14.43
N PRO A 455 -24.29 -1.10 -14.81
CA PRO A 455 -23.79 -0.47 -16.05
C PRO A 455 -22.26 -0.35 -16.12
N ALA A 456 -21.58 -0.28 -14.98
CA ALA A 456 -20.12 -0.34 -14.92
C ALA A 456 -19.53 -1.58 -15.63
N SER A 457 -20.25 -2.69 -15.72
CA SER A 457 -19.77 -3.92 -16.37
C SER A 457 -19.57 -3.71 -17.88
N HIS A 458 -20.59 -3.20 -18.57
CA HIS A 458 -20.53 -2.96 -20.01
C HIS A 458 -19.75 -1.69 -20.33
N ASN A 459 -19.80 -0.66 -19.47
CA ASN A 459 -19.09 0.59 -19.68
C ASN A 459 -17.57 0.39 -19.60
N TYR A 460 -17.05 -0.28 -18.57
CA TYR A 460 -15.62 -0.55 -18.48
C TYR A 460 -15.14 -1.58 -19.52
N THR A 461 -16.00 -2.51 -19.96
CA THR A 461 -15.66 -3.44 -21.04
C THR A 461 -15.59 -2.72 -22.39
N ARG A 462 -16.50 -1.79 -22.65
CA ARG A 462 -16.51 -0.92 -23.84
C ARG A 462 -15.33 0.07 -23.83
N GLU A 463 -15.00 0.63 -22.66
CA GLU A 463 -13.79 1.45 -22.44
C GLU A 463 -12.51 0.63 -22.70
N TYR A 464 -12.43 -0.61 -22.21
CA TYR A 464 -11.29 -1.50 -22.47
C TYR A 464 -11.18 -1.86 -23.96
N LEU A 465 -12.30 -2.12 -24.62
CA LEU A 465 -12.36 -2.54 -26.02
C LEU A 465 -12.34 -1.37 -27.04
N GLN A 466 -12.29 -0.11 -26.60
CA GLN A 466 -12.37 1.07 -27.47
C GLN A 466 -11.31 1.11 -28.60
N LYS A 467 -10.17 0.42 -28.41
CA LYS A 467 -9.07 0.33 -29.39
C LYS A 467 -9.27 -0.78 -30.45
N TYR A 468 -10.31 -1.60 -30.32
CA TYR A 468 -10.53 -2.81 -31.11
C TYR A 468 -11.89 -2.74 -31.83
N PRO A 469 -12.03 -1.96 -32.91
CA PRO A 469 -13.31 -1.67 -33.56
C PRO A 469 -14.00 -2.90 -34.17
N PHE A 470 -13.28 -4.02 -34.31
CA PHE A 470 -13.82 -5.33 -34.73
C PHE A 470 -14.52 -6.11 -33.60
N VAL A 471 -14.53 -5.61 -32.36
CA VAL A 471 -15.34 -6.14 -31.26
C VAL A 471 -16.43 -5.14 -30.88
N GLN A 472 -17.68 -5.45 -31.20
CA GLN A 472 -18.83 -4.62 -30.81
C GLN A 472 -19.39 -5.09 -29.45
N VAL A 473 -19.53 -4.17 -28.49
CA VAL A 473 -20.14 -4.40 -27.18
C VAL A 473 -21.49 -3.70 -27.09
N ASP A 474 -22.56 -4.49 -27.19
CA ASP A 474 -23.93 -4.03 -27.00
C ASP A 474 -24.45 -4.44 -25.61
N ASP A 475 -25.34 -3.64 -25.05
CA ASP A 475 -26.20 -4.02 -23.94
C ASP A 475 -27.66 -3.79 -24.33
N VAL A 476 -28.54 -4.74 -24.03
CA VAL A 476 -29.96 -4.69 -24.44
C VAL A 476 -30.87 -5.01 -23.25
N PRO A 477 -32.13 -4.53 -23.24
CA PRO A 477 -33.12 -4.90 -22.24
C PRO A 477 -33.30 -6.42 -22.11
N LEU A 478 -33.60 -6.91 -20.91
CA LEU A 478 -33.70 -8.35 -20.62
C LEU A 478 -34.72 -9.06 -21.52
N ASP A 479 -35.86 -8.40 -21.78
CA ASP A 479 -36.95 -8.92 -22.61
C ASP A 479 -36.61 -8.95 -24.11
N ASP A 480 -35.62 -8.16 -24.55
CA ASP A 480 -35.17 -8.11 -25.94
C ASP A 480 -34.06 -9.13 -26.24
N VAL A 481 -33.32 -9.62 -25.23
CA VAL A 481 -32.25 -10.61 -25.41
C VAL A 481 -32.70 -11.82 -26.27
N PRO A 482 -33.86 -12.47 -26.03
CA PRO A 482 -34.30 -13.61 -26.83
C PRO A 482 -34.60 -13.28 -28.31
N ASN A 483 -34.76 -12.01 -28.66
CA ASN A 483 -35.06 -11.54 -30.01
C ASN A 483 -33.79 -11.14 -30.79
N VAL A 484 -32.65 -10.99 -30.11
CA VAL A 484 -31.39 -10.55 -30.73
C VAL A 484 -30.21 -11.50 -30.52
N ILE A 485 -30.30 -12.46 -29.59
CA ILE A 485 -29.19 -13.35 -29.21
C ILE A 485 -28.58 -14.15 -30.37
N GLU A 486 -29.34 -14.44 -31.42
CA GLU A 486 -28.87 -15.09 -32.66
C GLU A 486 -27.70 -14.34 -33.35
N LYS A 487 -27.57 -13.02 -33.08
CA LYS A 487 -26.61 -12.11 -33.73
C LYS A 487 -25.28 -12.00 -32.96
N TYR A 488 -25.10 -12.74 -31.87
CA TYR A 488 -23.98 -12.57 -30.95
C TYR A 488 -23.13 -13.83 -30.82
N HIS A 489 -21.83 -13.60 -30.66
CA HIS A 489 -20.80 -14.64 -30.54
C HIS A 489 -20.49 -14.95 -29.07
N MET A 490 -20.68 -13.95 -28.21
CA MET A 490 -20.48 -14.01 -26.77
C MET A 490 -21.64 -13.31 -26.06
N CYS A 491 -22.14 -13.92 -24.98
CA CYS A 491 -23.13 -13.33 -24.07
C CYS A 491 -22.51 -13.21 -22.68
N VAL A 492 -22.66 -12.03 -22.07
CA VAL A 492 -22.17 -11.70 -20.74
C VAL A 492 -23.38 -11.55 -19.82
N VAL A 493 -23.55 -12.56 -18.96
CA VAL A 493 -24.72 -12.72 -18.09
C VAL A 493 -24.42 -12.11 -16.71
N LYS A 494 -25.42 -11.43 -16.15
CA LYS A 494 -25.37 -10.79 -14.83
C LYS A 494 -26.39 -11.44 -13.90
N ASN A 495 -27.64 -11.01 -14.03
CA ASN A 495 -28.81 -11.51 -13.29
C ASN A 495 -29.89 -12.12 -14.21
N MET A 496 -29.67 -12.17 -15.53
CA MET A 496 -30.62 -12.78 -16.46
C MET A 496 -30.65 -14.31 -16.32
N LYS A 497 -31.84 -14.89 -16.36
CA LYS A 497 -32.02 -16.33 -16.58
C LYS A 497 -31.89 -16.67 -18.08
N LEU A 498 -30.84 -17.41 -18.46
CA LEU A 498 -30.70 -18.01 -19.79
C LEU A 498 -31.14 -19.48 -19.71
N ASP A 499 -32.38 -19.74 -20.10
CA ASP A 499 -32.92 -21.10 -20.21
C ASP A 499 -32.79 -21.68 -21.64
N SER A 500 -33.21 -22.93 -21.79
CA SER A 500 -33.19 -23.66 -23.07
C SER A 500 -33.95 -22.96 -24.21
N ASN A 501 -35.03 -22.20 -23.95
CA ASN A 501 -35.76 -21.47 -24.99
C ASN A 501 -34.92 -20.32 -25.54
N VAL A 502 -34.29 -19.53 -24.65
CA VAL A 502 -33.39 -18.45 -25.06
C VAL A 502 -32.14 -19.00 -25.77
N LEU A 503 -31.50 -20.02 -25.19
CA LEU A 503 -30.28 -20.63 -25.74
C LEU A 503 -30.52 -21.31 -27.10
N SER A 504 -31.69 -21.89 -27.34
CA SER A 504 -32.01 -22.55 -28.62
C SER A 504 -32.02 -21.61 -29.83
N ARG A 505 -32.14 -20.29 -29.61
CA ARG A 505 -32.13 -19.25 -30.65
C ARG A 505 -30.73 -18.76 -30.99
N ALA A 506 -29.73 -19.11 -30.19
CA ALA A 506 -28.40 -18.50 -30.19
C ALA A 506 -27.48 -19.15 -31.23
N THR A 507 -27.86 -19.08 -32.52
CA THR A 507 -27.25 -19.82 -33.65
C THR A 507 -25.75 -19.53 -33.89
N GLN A 508 -25.24 -18.36 -33.48
CA GLN A 508 -23.84 -17.96 -33.61
C GLN A 508 -23.07 -17.96 -32.28
N LEU A 509 -23.74 -18.26 -31.16
CA LEU A 509 -23.20 -18.07 -29.82
C LEU A 509 -22.20 -19.16 -29.46
N LYS A 510 -20.96 -18.77 -29.20
CA LYS A 510 -19.87 -19.68 -28.83
C LYS A 510 -19.67 -19.76 -27.32
N LEU A 511 -19.91 -18.63 -26.62
CA LEU A 511 -19.65 -18.50 -25.18
C LEU A 511 -20.77 -17.72 -24.46
N VAL A 512 -21.30 -18.31 -23.40
CA VAL A 512 -21.98 -17.62 -22.31
C VAL A 512 -20.98 -17.46 -21.17
N MET A 513 -20.78 -16.24 -20.69
CA MET A 513 -19.86 -15.94 -19.60
C MET A 513 -20.58 -15.18 -18.49
N GLN A 514 -20.51 -15.72 -17.28
CA GLN A 514 -21.00 -15.02 -16.10
C GLN A 514 -20.05 -13.86 -15.74
N TYR A 515 -20.60 -12.66 -15.57
CA TYR A 515 -19.90 -11.51 -15.00
C TYR A 515 -19.84 -11.65 -13.47
N GLY A 516 -18.89 -12.47 -13.00
CA GLY A 516 -18.76 -12.89 -11.61
C GLY A 516 -18.69 -14.42 -11.48
N VAL A 517 -19.09 -14.96 -10.33
CA VAL A 517 -18.83 -16.37 -9.95
C VAL A 517 -20.09 -17.27 -9.96
N GLY A 518 -21.26 -16.73 -9.66
CA GLY A 518 -22.52 -17.49 -9.53
C GLY A 518 -23.20 -17.73 -10.88
N VAL A 519 -23.41 -18.99 -11.26
CA VAL A 519 -23.93 -19.42 -12.57
C VAL A 519 -25.37 -19.94 -12.52
N GLU A 520 -26.06 -19.73 -11.40
CA GLU A 520 -27.44 -20.17 -11.14
C GLU A 520 -28.49 -19.69 -12.15
N GLY A 521 -28.22 -18.60 -12.88
CA GLY A 521 -29.09 -18.10 -13.95
C GLY A 521 -28.97 -18.86 -15.28
N ILE A 522 -27.97 -19.73 -15.46
CA ILE A 522 -27.65 -20.34 -16.76
C ILE A 522 -28.04 -21.82 -16.77
N ASP A 523 -28.85 -22.24 -17.74
CA ASP A 523 -29.10 -23.67 -18.01
C ASP A 523 -27.88 -24.28 -18.72
N ILE A 524 -26.91 -24.71 -17.90
CA ILE A 524 -25.64 -25.32 -18.35
C ILE A 524 -25.90 -26.57 -19.21
N ASN A 525 -26.94 -27.35 -18.92
CA ASN A 525 -27.25 -28.56 -19.70
C ASN A 525 -27.77 -28.21 -21.09
N ALA A 526 -28.64 -27.20 -21.20
CA ALA A 526 -29.08 -26.68 -22.48
C ALA A 526 -27.93 -26.06 -23.27
N ALA A 527 -27.06 -25.27 -22.62
CA ALA A 527 -25.88 -24.70 -23.27
C ALA A 527 -24.98 -25.78 -23.87
N THR A 528 -24.65 -26.83 -23.10
CA THR A 528 -23.90 -28.01 -23.60
C THR A 528 -24.58 -28.67 -24.79
N LYS A 529 -25.90 -28.89 -24.72
CA LYS A 529 -26.69 -29.50 -25.81
C LYS A 529 -26.62 -28.69 -27.11
N TYR A 530 -26.58 -27.36 -27.03
CA TYR A 530 -26.48 -26.46 -28.18
C TYR A 530 -25.03 -26.15 -28.60
N GLY A 531 -24.02 -26.80 -28.00
CA GLY A 531 -22.61 -26.58 -28.31
C GLY A 531 -22.02 -25.29 -27.74
N ILE A 532 -22.77 -24.60 -26.86
CA ILE A 532 -22.42 -23.31 -26.28
C ILE A 532 -21.62 -23.56 -25.00
N LYS A 533 -20.41 -22.97 -24.92
CA LYS A 533 -19.62 -23.03 -23.69
C LYS A 533 -20.14 -22.07 -22.63
N VAL A 534 -20.10 -22.49 -21.38
CA VAL A 534 -20.41 -21.70 -20.20
C VAL A 534 -19.14 -21.52 -19.39
N ALA A 535 -18.80 -20.27 -19.09
CA ALA A 535 -17.67 -19.92 -18.24
C ALA A 535 -18.05 -18.86 -17.21
N ARG A 536 -17.17 -18.66 -16.22
CA ARG A 536 -17.27 -17.61 -15.21
C ARG A 536 -15.92 -16.97 -14.96
N ILE A 537 -15.94 -15.79 -14.35
CA ILE A 537 -14.71 -15.09 -13.97
C ILE A 537 -14.20 -15.67 -12.64
N PRO A 538 -12.89 -15.99 -12.50
CA PRO A 538 -12.36 -16.55 -11.26
C PRO A 538 -12.50 -15.56 -10.09
N GLY A 539 -13.03 -16.05 -8.97
CA GLY A 539 -13.48 -15.18 -7.87
C GLY A 539 -12.37 -14.59 -7.00
N ASP A 540 -11.17 -15.16 -7.05
CA ASP A 540 -9.98 -14.65 -6.37
C ASP A 540 -9.24 -13.60 -7.23
N VAL A 541 -9.06 -13.84 -8.53
CA VAL A 541 -8.14 -13.03 -9.38
C VAL A 541 -8.58 -11.60 -9.65
N THR A 542 -9.84 -11.24 -9.38
CA THR A 542 -10.44 -9.95 -9.77
C THR A 542 -10.74 -9.02 -8.60
N GLY A 543 -10.24 -9.31 -7.40
CA GLY A 543 -10.52 -8.50 -6.20
C GLY A 543 -11.98 -8.53 -5.72
N ASN A 544 -12.88 -9.20 -6.44
CA ASN A 544 -14.31 -9.29 -6.11
C ASN A 544 -14.53 -9.86 -4.71
N ALA A 545 -13.83 -10.96 -4.37
CA ALA A 545 -13.91 -11.56 -3.04
C ALA A 545 -13.46 -10.62 -1.91
N ALA A 546 -12.48 -9.74 -2.16
CA ALA A 546 -12.02 -8.74 -1.21
C ALA A 546 -13.05 -7.61 -1.02
N SER A 547 -13.63 -7.08 -2.11
CA SER A 547 -14.70 -6.09 -2.03
C SER A 547 -15.96 -6.63 -1.32
N CYS A 548 -16.35 -7.87 -1.61
CA CYS A 548 -17.47 -8.51 -0.92
C CYS A 548 -17.19 -8.69 0.58
N ALA A 549 -15.98 -9.10 0.95
CA ALA A 549 -15.56 -9.19 2.35
C ALA A 549 -15.57 -7.82 3.07
N GLU A 550 -15.21 -6.73 2.37
CA GLU A 550 -15.30 -5.37 2.89
C GLU A 550 -16.76 -4.92 3.09
N MET A 551 -17.67 -5.27 2.18
CA MET A 551 -19.11 -5.03 2.36
C MET A 551 -19.68 -5.80 3.56
N ALA A 552 -19.30 -7.07 3.77
CA ALA A 552 -19.73 -7.79 4.96
C ALA A 552 -19.28 -7.09 6.25
N ILE A 553 -18.06 -6.56 6.31
CA ILE A 553 -17.57 -5.79 7.47
C ILE A 553 -18.36 -4.48 7.63
N TYR A 554 -18.64 -3.77 6.53
CA TYR A 554 -19.49 -2.58 6.56
C TYR A 554 -20.90 -2.89 7.12
N LEU A 555 -21.56 -3.94 6.63
CA LEU A 555 -22.89 -4.35 7.10
C LEU A 555 -22.86 -4.78 8.58
N MET A 556 -21.89 -5.60 9.00
CA MET A 556 -21.72 -5.98 10.41
C MET A 556 -21.54 -4.76 11.32
N MET A 557 -20.64 -3.85 10.95
CA MET A 557 -20.38 -2.63 11.73
C MET A 557 -21.58 -1.68 11.72
N GLY A 558 -22.29 -1.54 10.59
CA GLY A 558 -23.50 -0.75 10.48
C GLY A 558 -24.61 -1.23 11.42
N LEU A 559 -24.82 -2.56 11.50
CA LEU A 559 -25.78 -3.18 12.42
C LEU A 559 -25.39 -2.94 13.88
N LEU A 560 -24.16 -3.32 14.27
CA LEU A 560 -23.64 -3.14 15.63
C LEU A 560 -23.75 -1.68 16.09
N ARG A 561 -23.51 -0.73 15.19
CA ARG A 561 -23.52 0.71 15.49
C ARG A 561 -24.87 1.38 15.23
N LYS A 562 -25.90 0.64 14.82
CA LYS A 562 -27.28 1.14 14.57
C LYS A 562 -27.31 2.29 13.56
N GLN A 563 -26.65 2.10 12.41
CA GLN A 563 -26.44 3.12 11.37
C GLN A 563 -27.70 3.92 11.00
N ASN A 564 -28.84 3.24 10.81
CA ASN A 564 -30.10 3.89 10.43
C ASN A 564 -30.65 4.83 11.52
N GLU A 565 -30.38 4.53 12.80
CA GLU A 565 -30.81 5.38 13.91
C GLU A 565 -29.94 6.64 14.03
N MET A 566 -28.66 6.61 13.63
CA MET A 566 -27.74 7.74 13.77
C MET A 566 -28.24 9.02 13.09
N GLN A 567 -28.73 8.91 11.85
CA GLN A 567 -29.25 10.07 11.10
C GLN A 567 -30.49 10.69 11.75
N ILE A 568 -31.30 9.88 12.43
CA ILE A 568 -32.47 10.35 13.18
C ILE A 568 -32.02 11.11 14.43
N VAL A 569 -31.06 10.55 15.18
CA VAL A 569 -30.51 11.16 16.40
C VAL A 569 -29.80 12.49 16.12
N VAL A 570 -29.04 12.59 15.02
CA VAL A 570 -28.41 13.83 14.56
C VAL A 570 -29.46 14.90 14.24
N LYS A 571 -30.53 14.55 13.51
CA LYS A 571 -31.65 15.47 13.23
C LYS A 571 -32.37 15.93 14.51
N GLN A 572 -32.46 15.05 15.51
CA GLN A 572 -32.98 15.38 16.84
C GLN A 572 -32.01 16.19 17.74
N ARG A 573 -30.78 16.48 17.26
CA ARG A 573 -29.72 17.22 17.98
C ARG A 573 -29.33 16.59 19.33
N LYS A 574 -29.48 15.26 19.45
CA LYS A 574 -29.10 14.51 20.64
C LYS A 574 -27.61 14.14 20.61
N LEU A 575 -27.02 13.98 21.79
CA LEU A 575 -25.61 13.67 21.99
C LEU A 575 -25.47 12.38 22.81
N GLY A 576 -24.56 11.48 22.43
CA GLY A 576 -24.31 10.21 23.13
C GLY A 576 -25.28 9.06 22.78
N GLU A 577 -26.25 9.30 21.90
CA GLU A 577 -27.17 8.29 21.36
C GLU A 577 -26.81 7.94 19.89
N PRO A 578 -27.25 6.78 19.35
CA PRO A 578 -27.74 5.61 20.08
C PRO A 578 -26.57 4.81 20.66
N VAL A 579 -26.80 4.11 21.78
CA VAL A 579 -25.82 3.13 22.28
C VAL A 579 -25.78 1.94 21.32
N GLY A 580 -24.63 1.74 20.68
CA GLY A 580 -24.32 0.57 19.85
C GLY A 580 -23.46 -0.45 20.58
N GLU A 581 -23.11 -1.52 19.88
CA GLU A 581 -22.27 -2.61 20.37
C GLU A 581 -20.85 -2.57 19.78
N THR A 582 -19.92 -3.21 20.50
CA THR A 582 -18.51 -3.34 20.14
C THR A 582 -18.26 -4.69 19.46
N LEU A 583 -17.48 -4.72 18.38
CA LEU A 583 -17.13 -5.96 17.67
C LEU A 583 -16.08 -6.81 18.43
N LEU A 584 -15.17 -6.17 19.17
CA LEU A 584 -14.12 -6.83 19.98
C LEU A 584 -14.72 -7.92 20.89
N GLY A 585 -14.12 -9.11 20.86
CA GLY A 585 -14.51 -10.25 21.69
C GLY A 585 -15.74 -11.03 21.21
N LYS A 586 -16.46 -10.57 20.17
CA LYS A 586 -17.58 -11.32 19.59
C LYS A 586 -17.12 -12.55 18.81
N THR A 587 -18.01 -13.52 18.67
CA THR A 587 -17.85 -14.71 17.82
C THR A 587 -18.55 -14.49 16.47
N VAL A 588 -17.79 -14.53 15.39
CA VAL A 588 -18.29 -14.44 14.01
C VAL A 588 -18.26 -15.82 13.37
N PHE A 589 -19.42 -16.30 12.93
CA PHE A 589 -19.58 -17.53 12.17
C PHE A 589 -19.61 -17.22 10.66
N ILE A 590 -18.59 -17.69 9.93
CA ILE A 590 -18.53 -17.63 8.47
C ILE A 590 -19.14 -18.91 7.90
N LEU A 591 -20.40 -18.83 7.46
CA LEU A 591 -21.10 -19.91 6.79
C LEU A 591 -20.61 -19.97 5.33
N GLY A 592 -19.63 -20.84 5.05
CA GLY A 592 -19.00 -21.02 3.74
C GLY A 592 -17.58 -20.46 3.63
N PHE A 593 -16.58 -21.25 4.02
CA PHE A 593 -15.16 -20.86 3.97
C PHE A 593 -14.50 -21.01 2.57
N GLY A 594 -15.06 -20.29 1.59
CA GLY A 594 -14.51 -20.08 0.24
C GLY A 594 -13.71 -18.78 0.11
N ASN A 595 -13.47 -18.29 -1.11
CA ASN A 595 -12.64 -17.10 -1.38
C ASN A 595 -13.10 -15.87 -0.57
N ILE A 596 -14.40 -15.56 -0.57
CA ILE A 596 -14.99 -14.46 0.21
C ILE A 596 -14.77 -14.69 1.72
N GLY A 597 -15.07 -15.90 2.22
CA GLY A 597 -14.90 -16.24 3.64
C GLY A 597 -13.45 -16.16 4.12
N ILE A 598 -12.48 -16.51 3.26
CA ILE A 598 -11.05 -16.37 3.50
C ILE A 598 -10.65 -14.90 3.59
N ASP A 599 -11.10 -14.04 2.66
CA ASP A 599 -10.77 -12.61 2.68
C ASP A 599 -11.46 -11.81 3.79
N LEU A 600 -12.64 -12.28 4.20
CA LEU A 600 -13.35 -11.81 5.39
C LEU A 600 -12.57 -12.17 6.66
N ALA A 601 -12.17 -13.44 6.83
CA ALA A 601 -11.41 -13.87 8.01
C ALA A 601 -10.05 -13.15 8.14
N LYS A 602 -9.33 -12.96 7.03
CA LYS A 602 -8.07 -12.18 6.99
C LYS A 602 -8.24 -10.78 7.61
N ARG A 603 -9.37 -10.11 7.34
CA ARG A 603 -9.68 -8.76 7.82
C ARG A 603 -10.23 -8.76 9.24
N LEU A 604 -11.11 -9.71 9.56
CA LEU A 604 -11.73 -9.84 10.89
C LEU A 604 -10.71 -10.12 12.01
N ARG A 605 -9.61 -10.85 11.74
CA ARG A 605 -8.58 -11.14 12.75
C ARG A 605 -8.08 -9.90 13.50
N ALA A 606 -7.95 -8.76 12.82
CA ALA A 606 -7.48 -7.51 13.43
C ALA A 606 -8.48 -6.87 14.44
N PHE A 607 -9.75 -7.29 14.43
CA PHE A 607 -10.78 -6.79 15.34
C PHE A 607 -10.86 -7.56 16.67
N GLY A 608 -10.04 -8.60 16.86
CA GLY A 608 -10.04 -9.39 18.10
C GLY A 608 -11.34 -10.19 18.31
N VAL A 609 -11.90 -10.76 17.23
CA VAL A 609 -13.05 -11.66 17.26
C VAL A 609 -12.62 -13.14 17.28
N LYS A 610 -13.45 -14.01 17.86
CA LYS A 610 -13.38 -15.46 17.60
C LYS A 610 -14.01 -15.71 16.22
N ILE A 611 -13.31 -16.43 15.35
CA ILE A 611 -13.79 -16.80 14.01
C ILE A 611 -14.07 -18.30 14.01
N ILE A 612 -15.34 -18.67 13.81
CA ILE A 612 -15.75 -20.05 13.54
C ILE A 612 -16.25 -20.14 12.10
N ALA A 613 -16.02 -21.25 11.40
CA ALA A 613 -16.41 -21.35 10.00
C ALA A 613 -16.73 -22.78 9.57
N THR A 614 -17.61 -22.92 8.59
CA THR A 614 -17.96 -24.22 8.00
C THR A 614 -17.53 -24.36 6.55
N LYS A 615 -17.13 -25.57 6.17
CA LYS A 615 -16.73 -25.93 4.80
C LYS A 615 -16.99 -27.42 4.57
N ARG A 616 -17.53 -27.78 3.40
CA ARG A 616 -17.83 -29.18 3.02
C ARG A 616 -16.62 -30.11 3.14
N SER A 617 -15.43 -29.59 2.80
CA SER A 617 -14.17 -30.30 2.98
C SER A 617 -13.08 -29.32 3.38
N TRP A 618 -12.54 -29.54 4.58
CA TRP A 618 -11.25 -29.01 5.01
C TRP A 618 -10.19 -29.97 4.50
N GLY A 619 -9.85 -29.85 3.21
CA GLY A 619 -8.95 -30.80 2.55
C GLY A 619 -7.67 -31.01 3.34
N SER A 620 -7.32 -32.26 3.60
CA SER A 620 -5.96 -32.62 3.98
C SER A 620 -5.08 -32.29 2.80
N TYR A 621 -4.28 -31.22 2.89
CA TYR A 621 -3.23 -30.98 1.92
C TYR A 621 -2.22 -32.12 2.06
N SER A 622 -2.15 -32.97 1.04
CA SER A 622 -1.10 -33.97 0.92
C SER A 622 0.26 -33.27 0.98
N GLN A 623 1.22 -33.93 1.63
CA GLN A 623 2.63 -33.51 1.68
C GLN A 623 3.24 -33.61 0.28
N ASP A 624 2.96 -32.64 -0.60
CA ASP A 624 3.64 -32.44 -1.89
C ASP A 624 3.37 -31.05 -2.51
N SER A 625 2.97 -30.05 -1.69
CA SER A 625 2.88 -28.67 -2.17
C SER A 625 3.32 -27.66 -1.11
N CYS A 626 4.28 -26.80 -1.47
CA CYS A 626 4.95 -25.82 -0.59
C CYS A 626 4.06 -24.61 -0.21
N GLN A 627 2.74 -24.81 -0.06
CA GLN A 627 1.77 -23.76 0.30
C GLN A 627 0.82 -24.15 1.44
N SER A 628 0.86 -25.40 1.92
CA SER A 628 -0.01 -25.89 3.00
C SER A 628 0.50 -25.53 4.40
N ASN A 629 0.26 -24.28 4.84
CA ASN A 629 0.16 -23.91 6.27
C ASN A 629 -0.40 -22.49 6.51
N VAL A 630 -0.36 -21.58 5.52
CA VAL A 630 -0.72 -20.15 5.68
C VAL A 630 -2.22 -19.90 6.01
N HIS A 631 -3.08 -20.92 5.84
CA HIS A 631 -4.51 -20.85 6.17
C HIS A 631 -4.88 -21.51 7.50
N GLY A 632 -3.91 -22.08 8.24
CA GLY A 632 -4.14 -22.74 9.53
C GLY A 632 -4.86 -21.83 10.52
N ASP A 633 -4.35 -20.60 10.69
CA ASP A 633 -4.66 -19.70 11.80
C ASP A 633 -5.76 -18.66 11.50
N LEU A 634 -6.49 -18.79 10.38
CA LEU A 634 -7.57 -17.86 10.04
C LEU A 634 -8.90 -18.16 10.74
N VAL A 635 -9.07 -19.36 11.30
CA VAL A 635 -10.32 -19.85 11.90
C VAL A 635 -9.98 -20.61 13.18
N ASP A 636 -10.65 -20.27 14.28
CA ASP A 636 -10.46 -20.88 15.61
C ASP A 636 -11.20 -22.22 15.75
N GLU A 637 -12.36 -22.36 15.08
CA GLU A 637 -13.15 -23.60 15.08
C GLU A 637 -13.65 -23.91 13.66
N LYS A 638 -13.26 -25.07 13.14
CA LYS A 638 -13.52 -25.53 11.77
C LYS A 638 -14.57 -26.64 11.81
N GLY A 639 -15.69 -26.46 11.14
CA GLY A 639 -16.83 -27.39 11.17
C GLY A 639 -17.28 -27.88 9.79
N GLY A 640 -18.02 -28.98 9.79
CA GLY A 640 -18.65 -29.57 8.60
C GLY A 640 -20.01 -28.96 8.26
N HIS A 641 -20.91 -29.76 7.71
CA HIS A 641 -22.33 -29.40 7.51
C HIS A 641 -23.14 -29.65 8.80
N GLU A 642 -22.81 -30.74 9.47
CA GLU A 642 -23.30 -31.19 10.77
C GLU A 642 -23.10 -30.16 11.90
N ASP A 643 -22.02 -29.37 11.86
CA ASP A 643 -21.72 -28.33 12.86
C ASP A 643 -22.55 -27.05 12.69
N ILE A 644 -23.28 -26.86 11.59
CA ILE A 644 -23.89 -25.56 11.24
C ILE A 644 -24.80 -25.03 12.37
N HIS A 645 -25.66 -25.88 12.97
CA HIS A 645 -26.54 -25.47 14.08
C HIS A 645 -25.76 -25.21 15.38
N LYS A 646 -24.74 -26.03 15.68
CA LYS A 646 -23.83 -25.81 16.81
C LYS A 646 -23.08 -24.49 16.67
N PHE A 647 -22.67 -24.12 15.46
CA PHE A 647 -21.94 -22.88 15.23
C PHE A 647 -22.88 -21.67 15.26
N ALA A 648 -24.10 -21.79 14.72
CA ALA A 648 -25.14 -20.77 14.82
C ALA A 648 -25.50 -20.44 16.29
N SER A 649 -25.61 -21.45 17.16
CA SER A 649 -25.92 -21.24 18.59
C SER A 649 -24.76 -20.64 19.42
N ASN A 650 -23.53 -20.67 18.89
CA ASN A 650 -22.35 -20.08 19.52
C ASN A 650 -21.94 -18.71 18.93
N ALA A 651 -22.57 -18.27 17.83
CA ALA A 651 -22.25 -17.03 17.15
C ALA A 651 -22.92 -15.80 17.79
N ASP A 652 -22.27 -14.64 17.73
CA ASP A 652 -22.90 -13.31 17.88
C ASP A 652 -23.35 -12.77 16.52
N ILE A 653 -22.60 -13.12 15.47
CA ILE A 653 -22.82 -12.66 14.09
C ILE A 653 -22.60 -13.84 13.14
N ILE A 654 -23.49 -14.02 12.18
CA ILE A 654 -23.40 -15.05 11.14
C ILE A 654 -23.28 -14.37 9.78
N VAL A 655 -22.30 -14.75 8.98
CA VAL A 655 -22.07 -14.20 7.63
C VAL A 655 -22.17 -15.29 6.57
N CYS A 656 -23.12 -15.15 5.65
CA CYS A 656 -23.35 -16.08 4.56
C CYS A 656 -22.41 -15.80 3.38
N CYS A 657 -21.55 -16.78 3.08
CA CYS A 657 -20.55 -16.77 2.01
C CYS A 657 -20.66 -18.01 1.09
N LEU A 658 -21.80 -18.71 1.09
CA LEU A 658 -22.07 -19.90 0.29
C LEU A 658 -22.52 -19.57 -1.14
N SER A 659 -22.14 -20.40 -2.11
CA SER A 659 -22.79 -20.39 -3.43
C SER A 659 -24.22 -20.94 -3.34
N LEU A 660 -25.17 -20.30 -4.02
CA LEU A 660 -26.55 -20.80 -4.14
C LEU A 660 -26.60 -22.01 -5.09
N ASN A 661 -27.21 -23.09 -4.64
CA ASN A 661 -27.49 -24.30 -5.41
C ASN A 661 -28.61 -25.10 -4.70
N ARG A 662 -29.02 -26.24 -5.28
CA ARG A 662 -30.11 -27.08 -4.74
C ARG A 662 -29.91 -27.57 -3.29
N GLN A 663 -28.67 -27.62 -2.79
CA GLN A 663 -28.34 -28.05 -1.43
C GLN A 663 -28.18 -26.89 -0.43
N THR A 664 -28.13 -25.64 -0.92
CA THR A 664 -27.92 -24.44 -0.08
C THR A 664 -29.06 -23.42 -0.17
N ALA A 665 -30.00 -23.60 -1.09
CA ALA A 665 -31.25 -22.84 -1.12
C ALA A 665 -32.02 -23.03 0.20
N GLY A 666 -32.43 -21.94 0.83
CA GLY A 666 -33.11 -21.98 2.14
C GLY A 666 -32.29 -22.61 3.28
N ILE A 667 -30.96 -22.63 3.21
CA ILE A 667 -30.11 -23.16 4.30
C ILE A 667 -30.21 -22.32 5.60
N VAL A 668 -30.52 -21.03 5.47
CA VAL A 668 -30.87 -20.14 6.59
C VAL A 668 -32.39 -20.13 6.73
N ASN A 669 -32.92 -21.20 7.34
CA ASN A 669 -34.34 -21.44 7.58
C ASN A 669 -34.73 -21.27 9.06
N GLU A 670 -36.01 -21.50 9.35
CA GLU A 670 -36.63 -21.46 10.67
C GLU A 670 -35.80 -22.21 11.74
N THR A 671 -35.37 -23.44 11.46
CA THR A 671 -34.57 -24.26 12.36
C THR A 671 -33.19 -23.66 12.63
N LEU A 672 -32.55 -23.08 11.61
CA LEU A 672 -31.27 -22.41 11.78
C LEU A 672 -31.42 -21.14 12.63
N ILE A 673 -32.37 -20.27 12.30
CA ILE A 673 -32.55 -18.99 13.01
C ILE A 673 -33.01 -19.23 14.46
N SER A 674 -33.89 -20.21 14.69
CA SER A 674 -34.29 -20.65 16.03
C SER A 674 -33.10 -21.18 16.86
N SER A 675 -32.10 -21.77 16.21
CA SER A 675 -30.88 -22.24 16.89
C SER A 675 -29.88 -21.12 17.21
N MET A 676 -30.03 -19.92 16.65
CA MET A 676 -29.22 -18.76 17.00
C MET A 676 -29.53 -18.25 18.42
N ARG A 677 -28.60 -17.51 19.01
CA ARG A 677 -28.89 -16.79 20.27
C ARG A 677 -29.81 -15.60 19.96
N LYS A 678 -30.75 -15.32 20.87
CA LYS A 678 -31.59 -14.12 20.76
C LYS A 678 -30.70 -12.88 20.69
N GLY A 679 -30.87 -12.07 19.65
CA GLY A 679 -30.06 -10.89 19.36
C GLY A 679 -28.88 -11.12 18.40
N THR A 680 -28.65 -12.36 17.92
CA THR A 680 -27.64 -12.63 16.87
C THR A 680 -27.90 -11.77 15.62
N LEU A 681 -26.83 -11.30 14.98
CA LEU A 681 -26.89 -10.56 13.72
C LEU A 681 -26.67 -11.50 12.53
N LEU A 682 -27.45 -11.35 11.45
CA LEU A 682 -27.27 -12.09 10.21
C LEU A 682 -26.82 -11.15 9.09
N VAL A 683 -25.76 -11.52 8.37
CA VAL A 683 -25.26 -10.79 7.20
C VAL A 683 -25.21 -11.71 5.99
N ASN A 684 -25.77 -11.28 4.86
CA ASN A 684 -25.74 -12.03 3.60
C ASN A 684 -25.24 -11.16 2.44
N ILE A 685 -24.09 -11.54 1.90
CA ILE A 685 -23.41 -10.93 0.75
C ILE A 685 -23.27 -11.92 -0.41
N ALA A 686 -24.03 -13.02 -0.38
CA ALA A 686 -23.91 -14.12 -1.32
C ALA A 686 -25.09 -14.18 -2.30
N ARG A 687 -26.26 -14.69 -1.87
CA ARG A 687 -27.53 -14.69 -2.62
C ARG A 687 -28.72 -14.68 -1.68
N GLY A 688 -29.80 -13.96 -1.99
CA GLY A 688 -31.00 -13.91 -1.14
C GLY A 688 -31.67 -15.28 -0.95
N GLY A 689 -31.73 -16.11 -2.00
CA GLY A 689 -32.29 -17.47 -1.96
C GLY A 689 -31.58 -18.48 -1.04
N LEU A 690 -30.49 -18.09 -0.35
CA LEU A 690 -29.92 -18.87 0.77
C LEU A 690 -30.78 -18.76 2.05
N LEU A 691 -31.59 -17.71 2.17
CA LEU A 691 -32.44 -17.40 3.32
C LEU A 691 -33.88 -17.78 3.00
N ASP A 692 -34.58 -18.33 3.99
CA ASP A 692 -36.04 -18.41 3.97
C ASP A 692 -36.63 -17.04 4.35
N TYR A 693 -37.48 -16.49 3.49
CA TYR A 693 -38.04 -15.14 3.66
C TYR A 693 -38.94 -15.05 4.90
N GLU A 694 -39.83 -16.01 5.08
CA GLU A 694 -40.81 -16.02 6.18
C GLU A 694 -40.11 -16.23 7.53
N ALA A 695 -39.14 -17.15 7.59
CA ALA A 695 -38.35 -17.37 8.80
C ALA A 695 -37.61 -16.09 9.23
N VAL A 696 -36.95 -15.40 8.28
CA VAL A 696 -36.24 -14.13 8.56
C VAL A 696 -37.22 -13.04 8.99
N LEU A 697 -38.32 -12.84 8.25
CA LEU A 697 -39.32 -11.82 8.57
C LEU A 697 -39.95 -12.05 9.94
N ASN A 698 -40.28 -13.30 10.29
CA ASN A 698 -40.91 -13.63 11.57
C ASN A 698 -39.92 -13.54 12.75
N HIS A 699 -38.64 -13.87 12.54
CA HIS A 699 -37.61 -13.68 13.57
C HIS A 699 -37.19 -12.21 13.77
N LEU A 700 -37.33 -11.35 12.75
CA LEU A 700 -37.24 -9.89 12.91
C LEU A 700 -38.42 -9.35 13.71
N LYS A 701 -39.66 -9.77 13.39
CA LYS A 701 -40.88 -9.38 14.14
C LYS A 701 -40.81 -9.76 15.61
N SER A 702 -40.32 -10.96 15.94
CA SER A 702 -40.19 -11.44 17.33
C SER A 702 -39.02 -10.83 18.10
N GLY A 703 -38.11 -10.12 17.41
CA GLY A 703 -36.85 -9.64 17.97
C GLY A 703 -35.91 -10.76 18.41
N HIS A 704 -36.06 -11.97 17.86
CA HIS A 704 -35.07 -13.04 18.04
C HIS A 704 -33.85 -12.81 17.15
N LEU A 705 -34.06 -12.42 15.89
CA LEU A 705 -32.98 -11.93 15.03
C LEU A 705 -32.69 -10.47 15.40
N GLY A 706 -31.48 -10.19 15.90
CA GLY A 706 -31.09 -8.87 16.41
C GLY A 706 -30.92 -7.83 15.30
N GLY A 707 -30.64 -8.27 14.07
CA GLY A 707 -30.57 -7.43 12.89
C GLY A 707 -30.13 -8.20 11.65
N LEU A 708 -30.38 -7.61 10.49
CA LEU A 708 -30.15 -8.22 9.18
C LEU A 708 -29.42 -7.24 8.25
N GLY A 709 -28.27 -7.65 7.72
CA GLY A 709 -27.47 -6.85 6.80
C GLY A 709 -27.34 -7.58 5.46
N ILE A 710 -28.01 -7.13 4.41
CA ILE A 710 -28.03 -7.84 3.13
C ILE A 710 -27.62 -6.96 1.95
N ASP A 711 -26.76 -7.49 1.09
CA ASP A 711 -26.47 -6.90 -0.21
C ASP A 711 -27.35 -7.50 -1.32
N VAL A 712 -28.06 -8.59 -1.04
CA VAL A 712 -28.73 -9.44 -2.04
C VAL A 712 -30.18 -9.70 -1.63
N ALA A 713 -31.09 -9.66 -2.60
CA ALA A 713 -32.52 -9.84 -2.36
C ALA A 713 -33.01 -11.24 -2.73
N TRP A 714 -34.16 -11.64 -2.20
CA TRP A 714 -34.84 -12.89 -2.59
C TRP A 714 -35.29 -12.87 -4.06
N THR A 715 -35.77 -11.71 -4.51
CA THR A 715 -35.99 -11.36 -5.92
C THR A 715 -35.33 -10.00 -6.13
N GLU A 716 -34.54 -9.86 -7.19
CA GLU A 716 -33.81 -8.63 -7.50
C GLU A 716 -34.38 -7.93 -8.75
N PRO A 717 -34.45 -6.59 -8.79
CA PRO A 717 -34.01 -5.64 -7.76
C PRO A 717 -34.90 -5.66 -6.49
N PHE A 718 -34.42 -5.06 -5.40
CA PHE A 718 -35.19 -4.91 -4.16
C PHE A 718 -36.50 -4.15 -4.40
N ASP A 719 -37.60 -4.69 -3.88
CA ASP A 719 -38.88 -3.99 -3.76
C ASP A 719 -38.80 -2.96 -2.61
N PRO A 720 -38.99 -1.65 -2.85
CA PRO A 720 -38.96 -0.64 -1.79
C PRO A 720 -40.10 -0.77 -0.77
N ASP A 721 -41.19 -1.48 -1.08
CA ASP A 721 -42.34 -1.66 -0.19
C ASP A 721 -42.24 -2.94 0.68
N ASP A 722 -41.19 -3.75 0.49
CA ASP A 722 -40.94 -5.01 1.21
C ASP A 722 -41.02 -4.79 2.75
N PRO A 723 -41.87 -5.56 3.47
CA PRO A 723 -41.98 -5.52 4.93
C PRO A 723 -40.66 -5.54 5.70
N ILE A 724 -39.62 -6.22 5.20
CA ILE A 724 -38.31 -6.31 5.85
C ILE A 724 -37.61 -4.93 5.92
N LEU A 725 -37.86 -4.03 4.98
CA LEU A 725 -37.23 -2.69 4.95
C LEU A 725 -37.77 -1.73 6.03
N LYS A 726 -38.88 -2.09 6.68
CA LYS A 726 -39.54 -1.26 7.71
C LYS A 726 -38.88 -1.40 9.09
N PHE A 727 -37.94 -2.34 9.23
CA PHE A 727 -37.22 -2.62 10.48
C PHE A 727 -35.95 -1.76 10.61
N LYS A 728 -35.84 -1.00 11.70
CA LYS A 728 -34.69 -0.10 11.94
C LYS A 728 -33.33 -0.81 12.03
N ASN A 729 -33.35 -2.09 12.41
CA ASN A 729 -32.20 -3.00 12.54
C ASN A 729 -31.94 -3.82 11.26
N VAL A 730 -32.45 -3.36 10.11
CA VAL A 730 -32.15 -3.92 8.78
C VAL A 730 -31.33 -2.92 7.98
N ILE A 731 -30.23 -3.37 7.38
CA ILE A 731 -29.43 -2.57 6.45
C ILE A 731 -29.40 -3.31 5.11
N ILE A 732 -29.80 -2.63 4.04
CA ILE A 732 -29.72 -3.15 2.68
C ILE A 732 -28.72 -2.36 1.83
N THR A 733 -28.06 -3.05 0.91
CA THR A 733 -27.29 -2.46 -0.19
C THR A 733 -27.70 -3.13 -1.51
N PRO A 734 -27.76 -2.41 -2.65
CA PRO A 734 -28.40 -2.90 -3.88
C PRO A 734 -27.47 -3.77 -4.76
N HIS A 735 -27.02 -4.92 -4.24
CA HIS A 735 -26.09 -5.86 -4.89
C HIS A 735 -24.75 -5.22 -5.30
N VAL A 736 -24.21 -4.37 -4.44
CA VAL A 736 -23.01 -3.57 -4.69
C VAL A 736 -21.75 -4.06 -3.94
N ALA A 737 -21.81 -5.17 -3.21
CA ALA A 737 -20.67 -5.75 -2.50
C ALA A 737 -19.46 -6.00 -3.41
N GLY A 738 -19.71 -6.49 -4.63
CA GLY A 738 -18.70 -6.69 -5.66
C GLY A 738 -18.46 -5.48 -6.58
N VAL A 739 -19.25 -4.42 -6.46
CA VAL A 739 -19.30 -3.27 -7.40
C VAL A 739 -18.33 -2.19 -6.95
N THR A 740 -17.03 -2.47 -7.09
CA THR A 740 -15.95 -1.50 -6.86
C THR A 740 -15.20 -1.23 -8.16
N GLU A 741 -14.59 -0.05 -8.29
CA GLU A 741 -13.83 0.30 -9.49
C GLU A 741 -12.72 -0.72 -9.79
N HIS A 742 -11.94 -1.09 -8.78
CA HIS A 742 -10.88 -2.10 -8.93
C HIS A 742 -11.45 -3.44 -9.41
N SER A 743 -12.55 -3.92 -8.80
CA SER A 743 -13.10 -5.22 -9.16
C SER A 743 -13.75 -5.24 -10.54
N TYR A 744 -14.59 -4.24 -10.84
CA TYR A 744 -15.29 -4.16 -12.12
C TYR A 744 -14.36 -3.86 -13.29
N ARG A 745 -13.32 -3.03 -13.12
CA ARG A 745 -12.29 -2.86 -14.18
C ARG A 745 -11.50 -4.15 -14.41
N SER A 746 -11.19 -4.90 -13.36
CA SER A 746 -10.50 -6.20 -13.48
C SER A 746 -11.37 -7.24 -14.18
N MET A 747 -12.65 -7.34 -13.83
CA MET A 747 -13.61 -8.22 -14.50
C MET A 747 -13.87 -7.80 -15.96
N ALA A 748 -13.98 -6.50 -16.23
CA ALA A 748 -14.12 -5.95 -17.58
C ALA A 748 -12.92 -6.28 -18.47
N LYS A 749 -11.69 -6.23 -17.92
CA LYS A 749 -10.49 -6.69 -18.65
C LYS A 749 -10.61 -8.17 -19.05
N VAL A 750 -11.02 -9.05 -18.13
CA VAL A 750 -11.20 -10.48 -18.44
C VAL A 750 -12.22 -10.67 -19.58
N VAL A 751 -13.33 -9.92 -19.56
CA VAL A 751 -14.33 -9.94 -20.65
C VAL A 751 -13.71 -9.50 -21.98
N GLY A 752 -12.94 -8.41 -21.96
CA GLY A 752 -12.25 -7.90 -23.15
C GLY A 752 -11.23 -8.88 -23.72
N ASP A 753 -10.34 -9.41 -22.87
CA ASP A 753 -9.34 -10.42 -23.24
C ASP A 753 -9.99 -11.64 -23.91
N VAL A 754 -11.08 -12.15 -23.32
CA VAL A 754 -11.84 -13.29 -23.86
C VAL A 754 -12.53 -12.95 -25.18
N SER A 755 -13.04 -11.73 -25.32
CA SER A 755 -13.67 -11.26 -26.57
C SER A 755 -12.66 -11.19 -27.72
N LEU A 756 -11.43 -10.71 -27.43
CA LEU A 756 -10.31 -10.69 -28.36
C LEU A 756 -9.83 -12.10 -28.73
N GLN A 757 -9.71 -13.00 -27.75
CA GLN A 757 -9.38 -14.42 -27.98
C GLN A 757 -10.43 -15.10 -28.88
N LEU A 758 -11.72 -14.83 -28.64
CA LEU A 758 -12.82 -15.37 -29.42
C LEU A 758 -12.81 -14.85 -30.87
N HIS A 759 -12.46 -13.58 -31.08
CA HIS A 759 -12.27 -13.00 -32.41
C HIS A 759 -11.10 -13.65 -33.16
N ALA A 760 -9.94 -13.79 -32.51
CA ALA A 760 -8.73 -14.37 -33.10
C ALA A 760 -8.77 -15.90 -33.31
N GLY A 761 -9.88 -16.56 -32.96
CA GLY A 761 -10.01 -18.02 -32.95
C GLY A 761 -9.00 -18.71 -32.03
N ALA A 762 -8.58 -18.03 -30.96
CA ALA A 762 -7.61 -18.52 -29.99
C ALA A 762 -8.28 -19.31 -28.85
N SER A 763 -7.49 -20.11 -28.12
CA SER A 763 -7.95 -20.77 -26.89
C SER A 763 -8.41 -19.75 -25.86
N LEU A 764 -9.61 -19.95 -25.30
CA LEU A 764 -10.19 -19.06 -24.30
C LEU A 764 -9.60 -19.33 -22.91
N THR A 765 -9.13 -18.28 -22.24
CA THR A 765 -8.24 -18.36 -21.07
C THR A 765 -8.52 -17.22 -20.08
N GLY A 766 -8.04 -17.36 -18.84
CA GLY A 766 -8.35 -16.40 -17.76
C GLY A 766 -9.76 -16.53 -17.16
N ILE A 767 -10.50 -17.56 -17.58
CA ILE A 767 -11.87 -17.89 -17.16
C ILE A 767 -11.94 -19.34 -16.68
N GLU A 768 -12.89 -19.63 -15.80
CA GLU A 768 -13.23 -21.00 -15.39
C GLU A 768 -14.38 -21.53 -16.26
N PHE A 769 -14.14 -22.59 -17.03
CA PHE A 769 -15.20 -23.32 -17.73
C PHE A 769 -16.07 -24.11 -16.76
N VAL A 770 -17.35 -24.22 -17.09
CA VAL A 770 -18.38 -24.95 -16.32
C VAL A 770 -18.87 -26.20 -17.07
N ASN A 771 -18.70 -26.26 -18.40
CA ASN A 771 -19.06 -27.38 -19.28
C ASN A 771 -18.06 -27.62 -20.41
#